data_AF-A0AAN9A6E3-F1
#
_entry.id   AF-A0AAN9A6E3-F1
#
_cell.length_a   1.000
_cell.length_b   1.000
_cell.length_c   1.000
_cell.angle_alpha   90.00
_cell.angle_beta   90.00
_cell.angle_gamma   90.00
#
_symmetry.space_group_name_H-M   'P 1'
#
loop_
_entity.id
_entity.type
_entity.pdbx_description
1 polymer ?
#
loop_
_entity_poly.entity_id
_entity_poly.type
_entity_poly.pdbx_seq_one_letter_code
_entity_poly.pdbx_strand_id
1 'polypeptide(L)'
;MGKKKGRKFNPRQAGQSRFERPKRERPPKTDYEEVVRENANFEKYYKAQKIVLEEEWDDFISCMKQNLPAAFRITGTKNMAQALLQVMQKSFFEPLSQLIPPELTPEEIAAGEEPIKILKPMCLPWYPDNLAWQLNLTRRDIRRCEAYWKLHQFLISETETGNISRQEAVSMIPPIVLGVEPHHKVLDLCAAPGSKTAQLIEFLHSSDDELTSTIPPGIVVANDVDNRRCYMLTHQAKRLQSPSIIITNHDAAFMPNFHHTRKDGSTGPIKFDRVLCDVPCSGDGTMRKNFDVWGKWNPANGANLHGLQLRIARRGLEMLAVGGRMVYSTCSLNPLEDEAVIQRLLLEANGSVQLLDISDQLPGLKFMPGLEEWTVMTRDLEVIKTPEDIPLKLTNMFNKHLFPPSAEQKEKLILRRCIRILPHHQDTGGFFVALLEKVKPLPGEKVYVESDQPVDTTVPSTNTQRIRQPPKKKRRQGFREEPYYYFEPSEAVWPGIDNFYGIRKEVNSGLFLTRTKEGKKRNIYFTNELVKDIVQLNQEYVKIINTGVKVLVRSDNKGAPCDFRLAQDGSEVLLPLMTLRKIRVTRNDLVIMLLNDDMETPPEISTLDTETQKQCSELCTGATAFIYKANDMMTIQLVGWKGNKSLRAYVAKNDRIHYLRLLDADISKYEKNKFEELRNQEAKSINEDRSGSEEQPQVTEETNDISEGTEIIPAEPLAHTNGDTTVTDNGS
;
A
#
# COMPACT_ATOMS: atom_id res chain seq x y z
N MET A 1 61.44 -13.19 -28.21
CA MET A 1 61.36 -12.26 -27.06
C MET A 1 59.99 -12.37 -26.41
N GLY A 2 59.92 -12.34 -25.07
CA GLY A 2 58.66 -12.15 -24.31
C GLY A 2 57.95 -13.42 -23.80
N LYS A 3 58.34 -13.92 -22.62
CA LYS A 3 57.70 -15.03 -21.87
C LYS A 3 56.34 -14.62 -21.27
N LYS A 4 55.29 -15.43 -21.45
CA LYS A 4 54.13 -15.51 -20.54
C LYS A 4 54.08 -16.92 -19.94
N LYS A 5 54.35 -17.04 -18.64
CA LYS A 5 54.16 -18.28 -17.87
C LYS A 5 52.83 -18.18 -17.11
N GLY A 6 51.95 -19.16 -17.34
CA GLY A 6 50.80 -19.40 -16.48
C GLY A 6 51.22 -19.87 -15.09
N ARG A 7 50.39 -19.57 -14.09
CA ARG A 7 50.49 -20.18 -12.77
C ARG A 7 49.13 -20.69 -12.32
N LYS A 8 49.14 -21.99 -12.01
CA LYS A 8 48.06 -22.82 -11.48
C LYS A 8 47.63 -22.32 -10.10
N PHE A 9 46.32 -22.30 -9.86
CA PHE A 9 45.74 -22.20 -8.54
C PHE A 9 45.88 -23.56 -7.82
N ASN A 10 46.42 -23.56 -6.62
CA ASN A 10 46.46 -24.73 -5.73
C ASN A 10 45.94 -24.30 -4.34
N PRO A 11 44.99 -25.03 -3.74
CA PRO A 11 44.32 -24.65 -2.49
C PRO A 11 45.05 -25.24 -1.26
N ARG A 12 45.21 -24.43 -0.20
CA ARG A 12 45.55 -24.75 1.21
C ARG A 12 45.81 -23.39 1.89
N GLN A 13 45.38 -23.04 3.10
CA GLN A 13 45.07 -23.78 4.32
C GLN A 13 44.11 -22.93 5.17
N ALA A 14 43.13 -23.58 5.81
CA ALA A 14 42.42 -23.03 6.95
C ALA A 14 43.35 -23.03 8.17
N GLY A 15 43.58 -21.86 8.74
CA GLY A 15 44.40 -21.64 9.93
C GLY A 15 43.92 -20.39 10.65
N GLN A 16 43.57 -20.57 11.92
CA GLN A 16 42.95 -19.61 12.83
C GLN A 16 43.71 -18.29 12.94
N SER A 17 43.01 -17.15 12.83
CA SER A 17 43.36 -15.95 13.59
C SER A 17 42.08 -15.36 14.20
N ARG A 18 41.97 -15.46 15.52
CA ARG A 18 41.05 -14.66 16.32
C ARG A 18 41.50 -13.20 16.21
N PHE A 19 40.84 -12.41 15.37
CA PHE A 19 40.84 -10.97 15.53
C PHE A 19 39.76 -10.63 16.57
N GLU A 20 40.19 -10.36 17.81
CA GLU A 20 39.36 -9.70 18.81
C GLU A 20 38.92 -8.35 18.23
N ARG A 21 37.62 -8.21 17.97
CA ARG A 21 37.01 -6.91 17.68
C ARG A 21 37.06 -6.08 18.96
N PRO A 22 37.52 -4.81 18.93
CA PRO A 22 37.41 -3.94 20.09
C PRO A 22 35.94 -3.83 20.47
N LYS A 23 35.62 -4.01 21.76
CA LYS A 23 34.30 -3.66 22.32
C LYS A 23 34.06 -2.19 21.98
N ARG A 24 33.17 -1.91 21.03
CA ARG A 24 32.61 -0.56 20.86
C ARG A 24 31.78 -0.31 22.12
N GLU A 25 32.26 0.59 22.97
CA GLU A 25 31.44 1.17 24.02
C GLU A 25 30.16 1.71 23.36
N ARG A 26 29.00 1.30 23.89
CA ARG A 26 27.73 1.90 23.49
C ARG A 26 27.84 3.39 23.81
N PRO A 27 27.56 4.30 22.87
CA PRO A 27 27.50 5.72 23.21
C PRO A 27 26.49 5.87 24.36
N PRO A 28 26.75 6.78 25.33
CA PRO A 28 25.82 7.03 26.42
C PRO A 28 24.44 7.32 25.83
N LYS A 29 23.39 6.77 26.45
CA LYS A 29 21.99 7.12 26.14
C LYS A 29 21.89 8.65 26.29
N THR A 30 21.92 9.36 25.18
CA THR A 30 21.50 10.77 25.15
C THR A 30 20.04 10.81 25.55
N ASP A 31 19.70 11.64 26.53
CA ASP A 31 18.31 11.98 26.82
C ASP A 31 17.62 12.33 25.50
N TYR A 32 16.42 11.79 25.28
CA TYR A 32 15.62 12.15 24.12
C TYR A 32 15.41 13.67 24.17
N GLU A 33 16.05 14.42 23.26
CA GLU A 33 15.79 15.85 23.11
C GLU A 33 14.28 16.04 22.93
N GLU A 34 13.70 16.91 23.74
CA GLU A 34 12.26 17.15 23.74
C GLU A 34 11.85 17.69 22.38
N VAL A 35 10.93 16.98 21.72
CA VAL A 35 10.50 17.31 20.37
C VAL A 35 9.74 18.64 20.40
N VAL A 36 10.32 19.69 19.82
CA VAL A 36 9.69 21.03 19.73
C VAL A 36 8.45 20.97 18.82
N ARG A 37 7.27 21.20 19.39
CA ARG A 37 5.97 21.21 18.68
C ARG A 37 5.37 22.61 18.60
N GLU A 38 6.21 23.60 18.32
CA GLU A 38 5.81 25.00 18.29
C GLU A 38 6.43 25.71 17.10
N ASN A 39 5.67 26.61 16.49
CA ASN A 39 6.17 27.50 15.45
C ASN A 39 5.30 28.77 15.41
N ALA A 40 5.83 29.89 15.89
CA ALA A 40 5.09 31.16 15.94
C ALA A 40 4.70 31.68 14.55
N ASN A 41 5.49 31.38 13.51
CA ASN A 41 5.17 31.78 12.15
C ASN A 41 4.01 30.96 11.57
N PHE A 42 3.95 29.67 11.90
CA PHE A 42 2.83 28.79 11.55
C PHE A 42 1.52 29.35 12.08
N GLU A 43 1.48 29.69 13.36
CA GLU A 43 0.28 30.22 13.98
C GLU A 43 -0.15 31.57 13.38
N LYS A 44 0.80 32.51 13.23
CA LYS A 44 0.51 33.83 12.62
C LYS A 44 -0.03 33.70 11.20
N TYR A 45 0.58 32.83 10.40
CA TYR A 45 0.18 32.60 9.01
C TYR A 45 -1.23 32.01 8.95
N TYR A 46 -1.51 30.92 9.68
CA TYR A 46 -2.79 30.23 9.56
C TYR A 46 -3.96 30.97 10.22
N LYS A 47 -3.71 31.78 11.25
CA LYS A 47 -4.71 32.77 11.72
C LYS A 47 -5.08 33.76 10.63
N ALA A 48 -4.10 34.25 9.88
CA ALA A 48 -4.36 35.18 8.78
C ALA A 48 -5.01 34.52 7.56
N GLN A 49 -4.77 33.23 7.32
CA GLN A 49 -5.46 32.47 6.26
C GLN A 49 -6.93 32.17 6.60
N LYS A 50 -7.32 32.19 7.88
CA LYS A 50 -8.68 31.90 8.35
C LYS A 50 -9.19 30.51 7.93
N ILE A 51 -8.29 29.52 7.93
CA ILE A 51 -8.65 28.12 7.66
C ILE A 51 -9.38 27.45 8.83
N VAL A 52 -9.22 27.99 10.04
CA VAL A 52 -9.83 27.54 11.30
C VAL A 52 -10.65 28.71 11.84
N LEU A 53 -11.83 28.43 12.39
CA LEU A 53 -12.65 29.43 13.06
C LEU A 53 -11.92 30.00 14.29
N GLU A 54 -12.07 31.28 14.59
CA GLU A 54 -11.30 31.93 15.68
C GLU A 54 -11.55 31.26 17.03
N GLU A 55 -12.79 30.81 17.27
CA GLU A 55 -13.21 30.08 18.47
C GLU A 55 -12.66 28.65 18.57
N GLU A 56 -12.25 28.03 17.46
CA GLU A 56 -11.70 26.66 17.43
C GLU A 56 -10.17 26.65 17.41
N TRP A 57 -9.52 27.81 17.38
CA TRP A 57 -8.08 27.91 17.17
C TRP A 57 -7.26 27.19 18.24
N ASP A 58 -7.64 27.34 19.51
CA ASP A 58 -6.92 26.74 20.63
C ASP A 58 -7.05 25.21 20.61
N ASP A 59 -8.21 24.69 20.23
CA ASP A 59 -8.44 23.25 20.04
C ASP A 59 -7.62 22.71 18.86
N PHE A 60 -7.56 23.44 17.76
CA PHE A 60 -6.74 23.09 16.59
C PHE A 60 -5.25 22.98 16.96
N ILE A 61 -4.68 23.99 17.62
CA ILE A 61 -3.27 23.97 18.02
C ILE A 61 -2.99 22.90 19.08
N SER A 62 -3.89 22.74 20.06
CA SER A 62 -3.80 21.67 21.06
C SER A 62 -3.77 20.30 20.41
N CYS A 63 -4.66 20.03 19.44
CA CYS A 63 -4.69 18.77 18.70
C CYS A 63 -3.43 18.56 17.85
N MET A 64 -2.95 19.60 17.15
CA MET A 64 -1.72 19.55 16.35
C MET A 64 -0.47 19.21 17.18
N LYS A 65 -0.44 19.62 18.45
CA LYS A 65 0.62 19.29 19.40
C LYS A 65 0.53 17.85 19.94
N GLN A 66 -0.56 17.12 19.71
CA GLN A 66 -0.73 15.74 20.16
C GLN A 66 -0.32 14.72 19.08
N ASN A 67 0.07 13.52 19.52
CA ASN A 67 0.39 12.42 18.61
C ASN A 67 -0.84 12.01 17.81
N LEU A 68 -0.63 11.68 16.53
CA LEU A 68 -1.70 11.14 15.69
C LEU A 68 -2.11 9.72 16.14
N PRO A 69 -3.42 9.43 16.27
CA PRO A 69 -3.90 8.09 16.55
C PRO A 69 -3.51 7.08 15.46
N ALA A 70 -3.40 5.81 15.83
CA ALA A 70 -3.22 4.75 14.85
C ALA A 70 -4.54 4.49 14.13
N ALA A 71 -4.50 4.43 12.81
CA ALA A 71 -5.64 4.05 11.98
C ALA A 71 -5.28 2.86 11.08
N PHE A 72 -6.26 2.01 10.82
CA PHE A 72 -6.12 0.83 10.00
C PHE A 72 -7.43 0.51 9.28
N ARG A 73 -7.32 -0.28 8.22
CA ARG A 73 -8.44 -0.81 7.45
C ARG A 73 -8.28 -2.31 7.25
N ILE A 74 -9.40 -3.02 7.29
CA ILE A 74 -9.47 -4.41 6.88
C ILE A 74 -9.42 -4.46 5.35
N THR A 75 -8.67 -5.40 4.82
CA THR A 75 -8.44 -5.59 3.37
C THR A 75 -8.94 -6.97 2.93
N GLY A 76 -8.78 -7.28 1.64
CA GLY A 76 -9.11 -8.58 1.07
C GLY A 76 -10.47 -8.58 0.35
N THR A 77 -10.93 -9.76 -0.03
CA THR A 77 -12.24 -9.91 -0.68
C THR A 77 -13.35 -9.55 0.30
N LYS A 78 -14.48 -9.05 -0.22
CA LYS A 78 -15.64 -8.60 0.59
C LYS A 78 -16.02 -9.61 1.66
N ASN A 79 -16.10 -10.89 1.31
CA ASN A 79 -16.46 -11.96 2.24
C ASN A 79 -15.41 -12.22 3.32
N MET A 80 -14.13 -12.23 2.94
CA MET A 80 -13.02 -12.47 3.87
C MET A 80 -12.86 -11.29 4.84
N ALA A 81 -12.98 -10.07 4.33
CA ALA A 81 -12.95 -8.85 5.13
C ALA A 81 -14.07 -8.84 6.17
N GLN A 82 -15.29 -9.24 5.79
CA GLN A 82 -16.42 -9.34 6.71
C GLN A 82 -16.23 -10.44 7.77
N ALA A 83 -15.70 -11.61 7.40
CA ALA A 83 -15.38 -12.67 8.36
C ALA A 83 -14.33 -12.20 9.37
N LEU A 84 -13.27 -11.50 8.91
CA LEU A 84 -12.25 -10.95 9.80
C LEU A 84 -12.79 -9.84 10.69
N LEU A 85 -13.71 -9.00 10.19
CA LEU A 85 -14.40 -7.98 10.99
C LEU A 85 -15.19 -8.62 12.14
N GLN A 86 -15.92 -9.70 11.87
CA GLN A 86 -16.66 -10.44 12.90
C GLN A 86 -15.74 -11.02 13.97
N VAL A 87 -14.62 -11.64 13.57
CA VAL A 87 -13.58 -12.11 14.49
C VAL A 87 -13.04 -10.95 15.33
N MET A 88 -12.72 -9.82 14.70
CA MET A 88 -12.19 -8.64 15.39
C MET A 88 -13.17 -8.10 16.45
N GLN A 89 -14.45 -7.98 16.08
CA GLN A 89 -15.50 -7.49 16.98
C GLN A 89 -15.71 -8.42 18.16
N LYS A 90 -15.92 -9.72 17.91
CA LYS A 90 -16.22 -10.72 18.93
C LYS A 90 -15.03 -11.01 19.84
N SER A 91 -13.84 -11.24 19.26
CA SER A 91 -12.68 -11.73 20.02
C SER A 91 -11.85 -10.62 20.67
N PHE A 92 -12.03 -9.36 20.24
CA PHE A 92 -11.21 -8.25 20.75
C PHE A 92 -12.05 -7.06 21.22
N PHE A 93 -13.04 -6.59 20.46
CA PHE A 93 -13.77 -5.36 20.84
C PHE A 93 -14.79 -5.61 21.97
N GLU A 94 -15.52 -6.72 21.94
CA GLU A 94 -16.43 -7.11 23.01
C GLU A 94 -15.72 -7.26 24.37
N PRO A 95 -14.59 -8.00 24.50
CA PRO A 95 -13.82 -8.04 25.73
C PRO A 95 -13.35 -6.66 26.21
N LEU A 96 -12.91 -5.80 25.29
CA LEU A 96 -12.50 -4.43 25.63
C LEU A 96 -13.66 -3.60 26.19
N SER A 97 -14.89 -3.83 25.71
CA SER A 97 -16.08 -3.13 26.18
C SER A 97 -16.48 -3.52 27.61
N GLN A 98 -16.07 -4.70 28.07
CA GLN A 98 -16.36 -5.27 29.38
C GLN A 98 -15.25 -5.05 30.40
N LEU A 99 -14.13 -4.44 30.00
CA LEU A 99 -13.04 -4.13 30.93
C LEU A 99 -13.54 -3.22 32.04
N ILE A 100 -13.18 -3.58 33.27
CA ILE A 100 -13.28 -2.72 34.44
C ILE A 100 -11.87 -2.18 34.69
N PRO A 101 -11.66 -0.85 34.79
CA PRO A 101 -10.33 -0.31 35.07
C PRO A 101 -9.81 -0.89 36.39
N PRO A 102 -8.60 -1.46 36.44
CA PRO A 102 -8.03 -1.90 37.70
C PRO A 102 -7.85 -0.70 38.64
N GLU A 103 -8.15 -0.91 39.93
CA GLU A 103 -7.83 0.06 40.98
C GLU A 103 -6.31 0.20 41.09
N LEU A 104 -5.82 1.45 41.20
CA LEU A 104 -4.39 1.72 41.33
C LEU A 104 -3.85 1.15 42.66
N THR A 105 -2.65 0.59 42.65
CA THR A 105 -1.99 0.19 43.91
C THR A 105 -1.55 1.42 44.70
N PRO A 106 -1.36 1.31 46.04
CA PRO A 106 -0.84 2.41 46.84
C PRO A 106 0.51 2.96 46.32
N GLU A 107 1.37 2.10 45.77
CA GLU A 107 2.65 2.48 45.17
C GLU A 107 2.46 3.25 43.87
N GLU A 108 1.51 2.85 43.02
CA GLU A 108 1.18 3.54 41.78
C GLU A 108 0.58 4.93 42.06
N ILE A 109 -0.29 5.04 43.07
CA ILE A 109 -0.83 6.34 43.53
C ILE A 109 0.30 7.23 44.04
N ALA A 110 1.23 6.67 44.84
CA ALA A 110 2.39 7.40 45.35
C ALA A 110 3.36 7.85 44.25
N ALA A 111 3.44 7.11 43.14
CA ALA A 111 4.19 7.46 41.94
C ALA A 111 3.45 8.45 41.01
N GLY A 112 2.26 8.93 41.40
CA GLY A 112 1.46 9.87 40.62
C GLY A 112 0.80 9.23 39.39
N GLU A 113 0.56 7.92 39.41
CA GLU A 113 -0.10 7.24 38.30
C GLU A 113 -1.60 7.52 38.26
N GLU A 114 -2.15 7.68 37.04
CA GLU A 114 -3.58 7.82 36.81
C GLU A 114 -4.22 6.47 36.44
N PRO A 115 -5.53 6.27 36.74
CA PRO A 115 -6.25 5.05 36.37
C PRO A 115 -6.25 4.81 34.86
N ILE A 116 -6.26 3.55 34.44
CA ILE A 116 -6.29 3.20 33.01
C ILE A 116 -7.60 3.69 32.40
N LYS A 117 -7.53 4.68 31.50
CA LYS A 117 -8.66 5.06 30.66
C LYS A 117 -8.97 3.93 29.68
N ILE A 118 -10.22 3.50 29.62
CA ILE A 118 -10.65 2.50 28.63
C ILE A 118 -10.75 3.19 27.26
N LEU A 119 -9.84 2.84 26.37
CA LEU A 119 -9.69 3.35 25.02
C LEU A 119 -10.35 2.35 24.06
N LYS A 120 -11.44 2.78 23.43
CA LYS A 120 -12.22 1.95 22.53
C LYS A 120 -11.81 2.22 21.08
N PRO A 121 -11.69 1.18 20.24
CA PRO A 121 -11.59 1.36 18.79
C PRO A 121 -12.81 2.11 18.26
N MET A 122 -12.57 3.12 17.44
CA MET A 122 -13.61 3.95 16.83
C MET A 122 -13.70 3.61 15.35
N CYS A 123 -14.90 3.25 14.88
CA CYS A 123 -15.15 3.08 13.45
C CYS A 123 -15.09 4.44 12.75
N LEU A 124 -14.55 4.49 11.54
CA LEU A 124 -14.56 5.67 10.69
C LEU A 124 -15.81 5.62 9.80
N PRO A 125 -16.89 6.37 10.11
CA PRO A 125 -18.21 6.19 9.47
C PRO A 125 -18.24 6.49 7.96
N TRP A 126 -17.29 7.30 7.47
CA TRP A 126 -17.17 7.62 6.05
C TRP A 126 -16.43 6.52 5.24
N TYR A 127 -15.87 5.51 5.89
CA TYR A 127 -15.26 4.38 5.19
C TYR A 127 -16.32 3.29 4.93
N PRO A 128 -16.45 2.78 3.69
CA PRO A 128 -17.45 1.78 3.33
C PRO A 128 -17.43 0.52 4.22
N ASP A 129 -18.61 -0.04 4.46
CA ASP A 129 -18.81 -1.33 5.13
C ASP A 129 -18.21 -1.45 6.55
N ASN A 130 -17.94 -0.31 7.21
CA ASN A 130 -17.34 -0.23 8.54
C ASN A 130 -15.96 -0.93 8.64
N LEU A 131 -15.20 -0.95 7.54
CA LEU A 131 -13.93 -1.68 7.45
C LEU A 131 -12.72 -0.87 7.93
N ALA A 132 -12.86 0.41 8.28
CA ALA A 132 -11.77 1.23 8.81
C ALA A 132 -12.03 1.73 10.22
N TRP A 133 -10.96 1.73 11.02
CA TRP A 133 -10.99 1.96 12.45
C TRP A 133 -9.79 2.79 12.89
N GLN A 134 -10.00 3.55 13.96
CA GLN A 134 -9.01 4.37 14.62
C GLN A 134 -8.90 3.99 16.09
N LEU A 135 -7.68 3.98 16.61
CA LEU A 135 -7.38 3.59 17.98
C LEU A 135 -6.16 4.35 18.49
N ASN A 136 -6.33 5.08 19.58
CA ASN A 136 -5.28 5.86 20.22
C ASN A 136 -4.69 5.10 21.41
N LEU A 137 -3.85 4.09 21.16
CA LEU A 137 -3.16 3.33 22.22
C LEU A 137 -1.71 3.76 22.37
N THR A 138 -1.26 3.98 23.60
CA THR A 138 0.15 4.16 23.92
C THR A 138 0.84 2.83 24.19
N ARG A 139 2.19 2.84 24.17
CA ARG A 139 2.99 1.67 24.59
C ARG A 139 2.73 1.27 26.04
N ARG A 140 2.37 2.23 26.91
CA ARG A 140 2.04 1.97 28.32
C ARG A 140 0.73 1.17 28.42
N ASP A 141 -0.29 1.57 27.67
CA ASP A 141 -1.59 0.90 27.65
C ASP A 141 -1.47 -0.57 27.21
N ILE A 142 -0.72 -0.81 26.13
CA ILE A 142 -0.43 -2.16 25.60
C ILE A 142 0.33 -3.02 26.61
N ARG A 143 1.17 -2.43 27.47
CA ARG A 143 1.96 -3.19 28.46
C ARG A 143 1.17 -3.58 29.69
N ARG A 144 0.25 -2.74 30.16
CA ARG A 144 -0.50 -2.93 31.41
C ARG A 144 -1.80 -3.72 31.23
N CYS A 145 -2.35 -3.79 30.02
CA CYS A 145 -3.62 -4.46 29.75
C CYS A 145 -3.45 -5.63 28.78
N GLU A 146 -3.85 -6.83 29.22
CA GLU A 146 -3.82 -8.05 28.40
C GLU A 146 -4.68 -7.92 27.14
N ALA A 147 -5.87 -7.31 27.24
CA ALA A 147 -6.76 -7.16 26.09
C ALA A 147 -6.18 -6.24 25.00
N TYR A 148 -5.57 -5.11 25.37
CA TYR A 148 -4.86 -4.25 24.41
C TYR A 148 -3.64 -4.94 23.81
N TRP A 149 -2.92 -5.74 24.60
CA TRP A 149 -1.81 -6.53 24.09
C TRP A 149 -2.27 -7.56 23.05
N LYS A 150 -3.34 -8.32 23.33
CA LYS A 150 -3.93 -9.28 22.39
C LYS A 150 -4.36 -8.60 21.09
N LEU A 151 -5.09 -7.47 21.19
CA LEU A 151 -5.48 -6.70 20.02
C LEU A 151 -4.26 -6.20 19.24
N HIS A 152 -3.21 -5.71 19.92
CA HIS A 152 -2.00 -5.23 19.26
C HIS A 152 -1.26 -6.35 18.50
N GLN A 153 -1.13 -7.55 19.10
CA GLN A 153 -0.53 -8.71 18.43
C GLN A 153 -1.35 -9.15 17.22
N PHE A 154 -2.68 -9.19 17.35
CA PHE A 154 -3.58 -9.44 16.23
C PHE A 154 -3.34 -8.44 15.08
N LEU A 155 -3.33 -7.13 15.37
CA LEU A 155 -3.09 -6.11 14.35
C LEU A 155 -1.71 -6.24 13.70
N ILE A 156 -0.66 -6.65 14.43
CA ILE A 156 0.67 -6.92 13.84
C ILE A 156 0.59 -8.12 12.89
N SER A 157 0.09 -9.25 13.39
CA SER A 157 -0.02 -10.51 12.65
C SER A 157 -0.80 -10.32 11.34
N GLU A 158 -1.97 -9.67 11.39
CA GLU A 158 -2.81 -9.42 10.21
C GLU A 158 -2.23 -8.35 9.26
N THR A 159 -1.41 -7.43 9.76
CA THR A 159 -0.67 -6.48 8.90
C THR A 159 0.46 -7.19 8.13
N GLU A 160 1.06 -8.22 8.73
CA GLU A 160 2.13 -8.99 8.09
C GLU A 160 1.59 -9.92 6.99
N THR A 161 0.42 -10.54 7.20
CA THR A 161 -0.28 -11.35 6.18
C THR A 161 -0.93 -10.50 5.09
N GLY A 162 -1.24 -9.23 5.39
CA GLY A 162 -1.80 -8.28 4.44
C GLY A 162 -3.32 -8.17 4.48
N ASN A 163 -3.98 -8.75 5.48
CA ASN A 163 -5.44 -8.64 5.73
C ASN A 163 -5.84 -7.37 6.47
N ILE A 164 -4.87 -6.68 7.06
CA ILE A 164 -5.02 -5.35 7.64
C ILE A 164 -3.96 -4.43 7.02
N SER A 165 -4.39 -3.23 6.62
CA SER A 165 -3.51 -2.17 6.14
C SER A 165 -3.51 -1.02 7.13
N ARG A 166 -2.31 -0.64 7.60
CA ARG A 166 -2.13 0.56 8.43
C ARG A 166 -2.05 1.78 7.51
N GLN A 167 -3.02 2.67 7.67
CA GLN A 167 -3.15 3.86 6.84
C GLN A 167 -3.82 4.95 7.68
N GLU A 168 -3.32 6.17 7.57
CA GLU A 168 -3.92 7.33 8.23
C GLU A 168 -5.36 7.56 7.73
N ALA A 169 -6.27 7.92 8.64
CA ALA A 169 -7.70 8.09 8.37
C ALA A 169 -7.98 8.98 7.15
N VAL A 170 -7.40 10.18 7.12
CA VAL A 170 -7.62 11.15 6.02
C VAL A 170 -7.00 10.70 4.69
N SER A 171 -5.95 9.87 4.74
CA SER A 171 -5.31 9.30 3.55
C SER A 171 -6.20 8.25 2.85
N MET A 172 -7.26 7.77 3.50
CA MET A 172 -8.23 6.82 2.93
C MET A 172 -9.28 7.50 2.05
N ILE A 173 -9.46 8.82 2.18
CA ILE A 173 -10.54 9.58 1.53
C ILE A 173 -10.36 9.68 0.00
N PRO A 174 -9.16 10.02 -0.54
CA PRO A 174 -9.02 10.22 -1.99
C PRO A 174 -9.44 9.02 -2.85
N PRO A 175 -9.07 7.76 -2.52
CA PRO A 175 -9.55 6.61 -3.28
C PRO A 175 -11.06 6.40 -3.19
N ILE A 176 -11.70 6.73 -2.05
CA ILE A 176 -13.15 6.55 -1.85
C ILE A 176 -13.92 7.46 -2.82
N VAL A 177 -13.65 8.76 -2.80
CA VAL A 177 -14.36 9.73 -3.65
C VAL A 177 -13.98 9.63 -5.13
N LEU A 178 -12.86 8.99 -5.45
CA LEU A 178 -12.50 8.68 -6.83
C LEU A 178 -13.49 7.70 -7.46
N GLY A 179 -14.11 6.81 -6.68
CA GLY A 179 -15.16 5.89 -7.15
C GLY A 179 -14.65 4.96 -8.26
N VAL A 180 -13.66 4.13 -7.93
CA VAL A 180 -13.11 3.10 -8.82
C VAL A 180 -14.09 1.94 -8.95
N GLU A 181 -14.14 1.34 -10.13
CA GLU A 181 -14.99 0.18 -10.46
C GLU A 181 -14.15 -0.83 -11.24
N PRO A 182 -14.54 -2.12 -11.29
CA PRO A 182 -13.68 -3.19 -11.80
C PRO A 182 -13.18 -3.04 -13.24
N HIS A 183 -13.87 -2.29 -14.09
CA HIS A 183 -13.51 -2.08 -15.48
C HIS A 183 -12.67 -0.82 -15.72
N HIS A 184 -12.48 0.02 -14.72
CA HIS A 184 -11.79 1.30 -14.88
C HIS A 184 -10.29 1.13 -15.14
N LYS A 185 -9.77 1.97 -16.03
CA LYS A 185 -8.35 2.28 -16.16
C LYS A 185 -8.01 3.38 -15.16
N VAL A 186 -7.24 3.04 -14.14
CA VAL A 186 -6.86 3.91 -13.03
C VAL A 186 -5.38 4.28 -13.12
N LEU A 187 -5.05 5.55 -12.91
CA LEU A 187 -3.68 6.05 -12.82
C LEU A 187 -3.44 6.71 -11.46
N ASP A 188 -2.48 6.20 -10.70
CA ASP A 188 -1.95 6.83 -9.49
C ASP A 188 -0.59 7.44 -9.82
N LEU A 189 -0.52 8.78 -9.86
CA LEU A 189 0.65 9.51 -10.38
C LEU A 189 1.83 9.56 -9.40
N CYS A 190 1.56 9.48 -8.10
CA CYS A 190 2.53 9.65 -7.01
C CYS A 190 2.27 8.59 -5.93
N ALA A 191 2.46 7.34 -6.33
CA ALA A 191 1.88 6.17 -5.68
C ALA A 191 2.57 5.72 -4.38
N ALA A 192 3.90 5.84 -4.28
CA ALA A 192 4.59 5.23 -3.14
C ALA A 192 4.29 6.01 -1.84
N PRO A 193 4.21 5.36 -0.67
CA PRO A 193 4.57 3.97 -0.39
C PRO A 193 3.54 2.92 -0.84
N GLY A 194 2.36 3.33 -1.33
CA GLY A 194 1.39 2.44 -1.98
C GLY A 194 0.11 2.16 -1.21
N SER A 195 -0.17 2.86 -0.11
CA SER A 195 -1.41 2.65 0.67
C SER A 195 -2.67 3.00 -0.11
N LYS A 196 -2.65 4.13 -0.83
CA LYS A 196 -3.75 4.55 -1.72
C LYS A 196 -3.84 3.64 -2.94
N THR A 197 -2.72 3.30 -3.58
CA THR A 197 -2.69 2.32 -4.68
C THR A 197 -3.29 0.98 -4.26
N ALA A 198 -2.96 0.50 -3.06
CA ALA A 198 -3.51 -0.72 -2.52
C ALA A 198 -5.04 -0.65 -2.40
N GLN A 199 -5.56 0.46 -1.88
CA GLN A 199 -7.00 0.71 -1.77
C GLN A 199 -7.67 0.79 -3.16
N LEU A 200 -7.02 1.40 -4.17
CA LEU A 200 -7.52 1.44 -5.55
C LEU A 200 -7.64 0.04 -6.16
N ILE A 201 -6.66 -0.84 -5.89
CA ILE A 201 -6.68 -2.23 -6.34
C ILE A 201 -7.83 -2.97 -5.65
N GLU A 202 -8.02 -2.80 -4.35
CA GLU A 202 -9.14 -3.42 -3.63
C GLU A 202 -10.50 -3.01 -4.23
N PHE A 203 -10.69 -1.73 -4.55
CA PHE A 203 -11.90 -1.27 -5.24
C PHE A 203 -12.03 -1.83 -6.66
N LEU A 204 -10.92 -2.04 -7.38
CA LEU A 204 -10.94 -2.72 -8.67
C LEU A 204 -11.44 -4.18 -8.57
N HIS A 205 -11.25 -4.83 -7.42
CA HIS A 205 -11.67 -6.22 -7.16
C HIS A 205 -13.07 -6.34 -6.50
N SER A 206 -13.82 -5.25 -6.36
CA SER A 206 -15.07 -5.18 -5.58
C SER A 206 -16.32 -5.80 -6.22
N SER A 207 -16.20 -6.46 -7.37
CA SER A 207 -17.33 -7.10 -8.07
C SER A 207 -17.98 -8.22 -7.26
N ASP A 208 -19.30 -8.39 -7.36
CA ASP A 208 -19.99 -9.57 -6.81
C ASP A 208 -19.86 -10.81 -7.73
N ASP A 209 -19.54 -10.62 -9.02
CA ASP A 209 -19.18 -11.72 -9.93
C ASP A 209 -17.79 -12.28 -9.59
N GLU A 210 -17.69 -13.58 -9.29
CA GLU A 210 -16.46 -14.26 -8.81
C GLU A 210 -15.30 -14.08 -9.78
N LEU A 211 -15.52 -14.26 -11.10
CA LEU A 211 -14.44 -14.17 -12.08
C LEU A 211 -13.93 -12.73 -12.22
N THR A 212 -14.83 -11.76 -12.26
CA THR A 212 -14.51 -10.33 -12.35
C THR A 212 -13.87 -9.82 -11.05
N SER A 213 -14.29 -10.35 -9.90
CA SER A 213 -13.66 -10.06 -8.61
C SER A 213 -12.24 -10.62 -8.52
N THR A 214 -11.96 -11.75 -9.14
CA THR A 214 -10.62 -12.34 -9.15
C THR A 214 -9.70 -11.72 -10.22
N ILE A 215 -10.22 -11.47 -11.43
CA ILE A 215 -9.47 -11.00 -12.60
C ILE A 215 -10.22 -9.80 -13.19
N PRO A 216 -10.12 -8.63 -12.58
CA PRO A 216 -10.86 -7.47 -13.05
C PRO A 216 -10.38 -7.06 -14.44
N PRO A 217 -11.27 -6.64 -15.35
CA PRO A 217 -10.92 -6.25 -16.71
C PRO A 217 -10.18 -4.90 -16.77
N GLY A 218 -10.31 -4.07 -15.73
CA GLY A 218 -9.60 -2.80 -15.60
C GLY A 218 -8.14 -2.95 -15.19
N ILE A 219 -7.52 -1.83 -14.79
CA ILE A 219 -6.10 -1.78 -14.44
C ILE A 219 -5.79 -0.63 -13.48
N VAL A 220 -4.84 -0.84 -12.57
CA VAL A 220 -4.18 0.24 -11.83
C VAL A 220 -2.75 0.43 -12.33
N VAL A 221 -2.45 1.60 -12.89
CA VAL A 221 -1.08 2.03 -13.21
C VAL A 221 -0.59 2.92 -12.07
N ALA A 222 0.45 2.49 -11.37
CA ALA A 222 0.99 3.17 -10.19
C ALA A 222 2.39 3.68 -10.48
N ASN A 223 2.58 5.00 -10.41
CA ASN A 223 3.82 5.67 -10.76
C ASN A 223 4.46 6.32 -9.53
N ASP A 224 5.78 6.20 -9.42
CA ASP A 224 6.56 7.03 -8.48
C ASP A 224 7.87 7.48 -9.14
N VAL A 225 8.35 8.69 -8.81
CA VAL A 225 9.60 9.22 -9.34
C VAL A 225 10.82 8.55 -8.72
N ASP A 226 10.71 8.08 -7.48
CA ASP A 226 11.79 7.42 -6.76
C ASP A 226 11.78 5.91 -7.05
N ASN A 227 12.88 5.45 -7.65
CA ASN A 227 13.02 4.05 -8.04
C ASN A 227 13.07 3.08 -6.84
N ARG A 228 13.64 3.48 -5.70
CA ARG A 228 13.66 2.66 -4.47
C ARG A 228 12.25 2.54 -3.89
N ARG A 229 11.51 3.64 -3.88
CA ARG A 229 10.12 3.66 -3.41
C ARG A 229 9.19 2.83 -4.30
N CYS A 230 9.47 2.70 -5.60
CA CYS A 230 8.75 1.78 -6.49
C CYS A 230 8.87 0.31 -6.06
N TYR A 231 10.02 -0.12 -5.52
CA TYR A 231 10.17 -1.50 -5.01
C TYR A 231 9.42 -1.70 -3.69
N MET A 232 9.34 -0.68 -2.84
CA MET A 232 8.48 -0.71 -1.64
C MET A 232 7.00 -0.83 -2.03
N LEU A 233 6.55 -0.03 -3.00
CA LEU A 233 5.22 -0.14 -3.61
C LEU A 233 4.98 -1.55 -4.18
N THR A 234 5.97 -2.13 -4.86
CA THR A 234 5.89 -3.51 -5.37
C THR A 234 5.69 -4.52 -4.26
N HIS A 235 6.37 -4.36 -3.12
CA HIS A 235 6.20 -5.24 -1.97
C HIS A 235 4.78 -5.13 -1.38
N GLN A 236 4.24 -3.91 -1.25
CA GLN A 236 2.87 -3.71 -0.76
C GLN A 236 1.83 -4.28 -1.71
N ALA A 237 1.96 -4.01 -3.02
CA ALA A 237 1.02 -4.50 -4.03
C ALA A 237 1.00 -6.03 -4.15
N LYS A 238 2.13 -6.72 -3.91
CA LYS A 238 2.20 -8.19 -3.93
C LYS A 238 1.22 -8.86 -2.96
N ARG A 239 0.91 -8.21 -1.83
CA ARG A 239 -0.02 -8.73 -0.82
C ARG A 239 -1.46 -8.78 -1.30
N LEU A 240 -1.81 -7.97 -2.29
CA LEU A 240 -3.16 -7.91 -2.87
C LEU A 240 -3.39 -8.91 -4.00
N GLN A 241 -2.34 -9.58 -4.47
CA GLN A 241 -2.41 -10.67 -5.45
C GLN A 241 -3.10 -10.32 -6.78
N SER A 242 -3.20 -9.02 -7.11
CA SER A 242 -3.93 -8.56 -8.29
C SER A 242 -3.14 -8.81 -9.58
N PRO A 243 -3.75 -9.38 -10.62
CA PRO A 243 -3.16 -9.49 -11.95
C PRO A 243 -3.25 -8.18 -12.76
N SER A 244 -3.92 -7.16 -12.22
CA SER A 244 -4.37 -5.95 -12.92
C SER A 244 -3.59 -4.69 -12.49
N ILE A 245 -2.27 -4.81 -12.30
CA ILE A 245 -1.39 -3.72 -11.87
C ILE A 245 -0.16 -3.56 -12.77
N ILE A 246 0.23 -2.31 -13.06
CA ILE A 246 1.53 -1.94 -13.62
C ILE A 246 2.18 -0.88 -12.72
N ILE A 247 3.40 -1.14 -12.25
CA ILE A 247 4.20 -0.17 -11.50
C ILE A 247 5.23 0.46 -12.44
N THR A 248 5.26 1.79 -12.51
CA THR A 248 6.19 2.55 -13.36
C THR A 248 7.04 3.53 -12.58
N ASN A 249 8.16 3.96 -13.18
CA ASN A 249 9.06 4.93 -12.57
C ASN A 249 9.35 6.10 -13.51
N HIS A 250 8.61 7.20 -13.34
CA HIS A 250 8.75 8.45 -14.11
C HIS A 250 8.43 9.66 -13.24
N ASP A 251 8.93 10.83 -13.67
CA ASP A 251 8.44 12.11 -13.17
C ASP A 251 6.99 12.31 -13.61
N ALA A 252 6.08 12.46 -12.64
CA ALA A 252 4.65 12.61 -12.88
C ALA A 252 4.31 13.87 -13.71
N ALA A 253 5.11 14.94 -13.61
CA ALA A 253 4.93 16.14 -14.43
C ALA A 253 5.22 15.90 -15.92
N PHE A 254 5.96 14.83 -16.25
CA PHE A 254 6.35 14.45 -17.61
C PHE A 254 5.96 13.00 -17.94
N MET A 255 4.91 12.49 -17.31
CA MET A 255 4.46 11.11 -17.45
C MET A 255 4.24 10.75 -18.93
N PRO A 256 4.84 9.68 -19.49
CA PRO A 256 4.64 9.34 -20.90
C PRO A 256 3.18 8.90 -21.17
N ASN A 257 2.73 9.10 -22.41
CA ASN A 257 1.48 8.47 -22.86
C ASN A 257 1.71 6.95 -22.96
N PHE A 258 0.74 6.18 -22.47
CA PHE A 258 0.71 4.74 -22.72
C PHE A 258 -0.13 4.47 -23.96
N HIS A 259 0.15 3.39 -24.67
CA HIS A 259 -0.62 2.94 -25.83
C HIS A 259 -1.31 1.60 -25.54
N HIS A 260 -2.45 1.39 -26.18
CA HIS A 260 -3.19 0.13 -26.13
C HIS A 260 -3.82 -0.15 -27.49
N THR A 261 -4.19 -1.41 -27.74
CA THR A 261 -4.97 -1.85 -28.89
C THR A 261 -6.43 -1.47 -28.65
N ARG A 262 -6.98 -0.68 -29.57
CA ARG A 262 -8.37 -0.24 -29.57
C ARG A 262 -9.28 -1.33 -30.12
N LYS A 263 -10.60 -1.16 -29.95
CA LYS A 263 -11.62 -2.09 -30.46
C LYS A 263 -11.55 -2.29 -31.99
N ASP A 264 -11.08 -1.28 -32.73
CA ASP A 264 -10.91 -1.34 -34.19
C ASP A 264 -9.61 -2.04 -34.63
N GLY A 265 -8.82 -2.56 -33.69
CA GLY A 265 -7.53 -3.20 -33.92
C GLY A 265 -6.36 -2.23 -34.12
N SER A 266 -6.60 -0.91 -34.14
CA SER A 266 -5.54 0.10 -34.22
C SER A 266 -4.88 0.32 -32.86
N THR A 267 -3.62 0.75 -32.86
CA THR A 267 -2.92 1.14 -31.62
C THR A 267 -3.03 2.65 -31.40
N GLY A 268 -3.38 3.06 -30.18
CA GLY A 268 -3.49 4.48 -29.84
C GLY A 268 -3.25 4.78 -28.37
N PRO A 269 -3.10 6.07 -28.00
CA PRO A 269 -2.88 6.47 -26.62
C PRO A 269 -4.07 6.06 -25.74
N ILE A 270 -3.78 5.55 -24.55
CA ILE A 270 -4.78 5.27 -23.52
C ILE A 270 -5.20 6.59 -22.85
N LYS A 271 -6.48 6.64 -22.48
CA LYS A 271 -7.02 7.60 -21.53
C LYS A 271 -7.54 6.83 -20.32
N PHE A 272 -7.33 7.41 -19.14
CA PHE A 272 -7.69 6.82 -17.87
C PHE A 272 -9.07 7.31 -17.45
N ASP A 273 -9.88 6.41 -16.89
CA ASP A 273 -11.22 6.73 -16.40
C ASP A 273 -11.15 7.37 -15.00
N ARG A 274 -10.08 7.05 -14.26
CA ARG A 274 -9.79 7.56 -12.93
C ARG A 274 -8.32 7.95 -12.80
N VAL A 275 -8.06 9.14 -12.26
CA VAL A 275 -6.70 9.61 -11.97
C VAL A 275 -6.60 10.08 -10.52
N LEU A 276 -5.63 9.56 -9.77
CA LEU A 276 -5.29 10.02 -8.43
C LEU A 276 -4.02 10.88 -8.48
N CYS A 277 -4.17 12.13 -8.06
CA CYS A 277 -3.11 13.12 -7.92
C CYS A 277 -2.91 13.43 -6.43
N ASP A 278 -2.34 12.47 -5.68
CA ASP A 278 -1.86 12.70 -4.32
C ASP A 278 -0.45 13.33 -4.39
N VAL A 279 -0.40 14.64 -4.59
CA VAL A 279 0.82 15.32 -5.04
C VAL A 279 1.79 15.58 -3.88
N PRO A 280 3.12 15.63 -4.15
CA PRO A 280 4.08 16.11 -3.17
C PRO A 280 3.72 17.52 -2.67
N CYS A 281 3.71 17.71 -1.35
CA CYS A 281 3.31 18.96 -0.70
C CYS A 281 4.22 19.27 0.50
N SER A 282 4.03 20.43 1.13
CA SER A 282 4.79 20.84 2.32
C SER A 282 4.58 19.90 3.51
N GLY A 283 3.45 19.20 3.56
CA GLY A 283 3.17 18.15 4.55
C GLY A 283 2.86 18.70 5.94
N ASP A 284 2.44 19.95 6.04
CA ASP A 284 2.14 20.60 7.32
C ASP A 284 0.85 20.13 7.99
N GLY A 285 -0.03 19.44 7.26
CA GLY A 285 -1.09 18.62 7.85
C GLY A 285 -0.58 17.37 8.59
N THR A 286 0.68 16.98 8.41
CA THR A 286 1.26 15.77 9.02
C THR A 286 2.06 16.01 10.30
N MET A 287 2.11 17.25 10.81
CA MET A 287 2.94 17.63 11.97
C MET A 287 2.75 16.77 13.23
N ARG A 288 1.58 16.13 13.38
CA ARG A 288 1.24 15.20 14.47
C ARG A 288 1.99 13.86 14.43
N LYS A 289 2.58 13.51 13.28
CA LYS A 289 3.37 12.28 13.07
C LYS A 289 4.76 12.55 12.47
N ASN A 290 4.95 13.69 11.81
CA ASN A 290 6.23 14.12 11.23
C ASN A 290 6.69 15.39 11.94
N PHE A 291 7.35 15.21 13.09
CA PHE A 291 7.64 16.31 14.00
C PHE A 291 8.66 17.32 13.44
N ASP A 292 9.54 16.88 12.55
CA ASP A 292 10.51 17.71 11.82
C ASP A 292 9.87 18.89 11.08
N VAL A 293 8.60 18.75 10.69
CA VAL A 293 7.88 19.79 9.95
C VAL A 293 7.73 21.04 10.81
N TRP A 294 7.54 20.92 12.14
CA TRP A 294 7.42 22.08 13.05
C TRP A 294 8.60 23.05 12.91
N GLY A 295 9.84 22.54 12.97
CA GLY A 295 11.05 23.37 12.89
C GLY A 295 11.36 23.90 11.49
N LYS A 296 10.94 23.19 10.43
CA LYS A 296 11.23 23.54 9.03
C LYS A 296 10.12 24.37 8.37
N TRP A 297 8.96 24.49 9.02
CA TRP A 297 7.81 25.15 8.45
C TRP A 297 8.04 26.65 8.25
N ASN A 298 7.69 27.15 7.05
CA ASN A 298 7.60 28.57 6.73
C ASN A 298 6.60 28.79 5.57
N PRO A 299 6.04 30.01 5.40
CA PRO A 299 5.02 30.29 4.39
C PRO A 299 5.44 30.01 2.94
N ALA A 300 6.73 30.19 2.62
CA ALA A 300 7.23 30.04 1.26
C ALA A 300 7.28 28.58 0.79
N ASN A 301 7.19 27.61 1.70
CA ASN A 301 7.16 26.18 1.34
C ASN A 301 6.04 25.86 0.34
N GLY A 302 4.85 26.42 0.54
CA GLY A 302 3.71 26.18 -0.36
C GLY A 302 3.90 26.81 -1.73
N ALA A 303 4.40 28.05 -1.78
CA ALA A 303 4.68 28.75 -3.05
C ALA A 303 5.74 28.00 -3.90
N ASN A 304 6.74 27.39 -3.25
CA ASN A 304 7.77 26.61 -3.94
C ASN A 304 7.23 25.35 -4.64
N LEU A 305 6.19 24.73 -4.08
CA LEU A 305 5.64 23.46 -4.59
C LEU A 305 4.46 23.66 -5.56
N HIS A 306 3.76 24.79 -5.48
CA HIS A 306 2.62 25.12 -6.35
C HIS A 306 2.89 24.83 -7.83
N GLY A 307 4.03 25.29 -8.35
CA GLY A 307 4.37 25.11 -9.75
C GLY A 307 4.56 23.64 -10.16
N LEU A 308 5.09 22.81 -9.26
CA LEU A 308 5.23 21.36 -9.48
C LEU A 308 3.87 20.67 -9.42
N GLN A 309 3.09 20.95 -8.38
CA GLN A 309 1.75 20.39 -8.16
C GLN A 309 0.83 20.67 -9.36
N LEU A 310 0.85 21.92 -9.86
CA LEU A 310 0.10 22.30 -11.05
C LEU A 310 0.51 21.50 -12.30
N ARG A 311 1.82 21.28 -12.52
CA ARG A 311 2.28 20.49 -13.68
C ARG A 311 1.84 19.03 -13.59
N ILE A 312 1.92 18.44 -12.39
CA ILE A 312 1.47 17.05 -12.15
C ILE A 312 -0.04 16.95 -12.39
N ALA A 313 -0.83 17.82 -11.78
CA ALA A 313 -2.28 17.79 -11.89
C ALA A 313 -2.75 18.08 -13.33
N ARG A 314 -2.10 19.02 -14.04
CA ARG A 314 -2.35 19.27 -15.47
C ARG A 314 -2.07 18.01 -16.28
N ARG A 315 -0.95 17.33 -16.02
CA ARG A 315 -0.61 16.09 -16.71
C ARG A 315 -1.64 14.98 -16.42
N GLY A 316 -2.16 14.92 -15.20
CA GLY A 316 -3.29 14.06 -14.83
C GLY A 316 -4.54 14.32 -15.70
N LEU A 317 -4.96 15.57 -15.84
CA LEU A 317 -6.11 15.95 -16.68
C LEU A 317 -5.89 15.66 -18.17
N GLU A 318 -4.66 15.79 -18.66
CA GLU A 318 -4.30 15.41 -20.04
C GLU A 318 -4.41 13.90 -20.26
N MET A 319 -4.15 13.08 -19.24
CA MET A 319 -4.24 11.62 -19.32
C MET A 319 -5.66 11.10 -19.02
N LEU A 320 -6.51 11.94 -18.45
CA LEU A 320 -7.90 11.63 -18.12
C LEU A 320 -8.79 11.61 -19.38
N ALA A 321 -9.67 10.60 -19.45
CA ALA A 321 -10.73 10.50 -20.44
C ALA A 321 -11.78 11.60 -20.24
N VAL A 322 -12.50 11.96 -21.30
CA VAL A 322 -13.73 12.76 -21.16
C VAL A 322 -14.78 11.88 -20.46
N GLY A 323 -15.47 12.42 -19.47
CA GLY A 323 -16.30 11.68 -18.50
C GLY A 323 -15.51 11.04 -17.36
N GLY A 324 -14.17 11.09 -17.41
CA GLY A 324 -13.31 10.58 -16.35
C GLY A 324 -13.24 11.52 -15.14
N ARG A 325 -12.85 10.97 -14.00
CA ARG A 325 -12.68 11.70 -12.74
C ARG A 325 -11.23 11.74 -12.27
N MET A 326 -10.80 12.87 -11.74
CA MET A 326 -9.51 13.05 -11.10
C MET A 326 -9.67 13.56 -9.69
N VAL A 327 -9.04 12.91 -8.73
CA VAL A 327 -8.90 13.45 -7.37
C VAL A 327 -7.56 14.14 -7.24
N TYR A 328 -7.57 15.40 -6.84
CA TYR A 328 -6.39 16.11 -6.35
C TYR A 328 -6.41 16.09 -4.82
N SER A 329 -5.31 15.70 -4.20
CA SER A 329 -5.18 15.72 -2.74
C SER A 329 -3.79 16.12 -2.28
N THR A 330 -3.74 16.72 -1.10
CA THR A 330 -2.50 17.08 -0.38
C THR A 330 -2.67 16.75 1.11
N CYS A 331 -1.56 16.48 1.81
CA CYS A 331 -1.52 16.56 3.27
C CYS A 331 -1.00 17.93 3.75
N SER A 332 -1.38 19.00 3.03
CA SER A 332 -1.10 20.38 3.40
C SER A 332 -2.36 21.09 3.86
N LEU A 333 -2.18 22.15 4.65
CA LEU A 333 -3.22 23.11 5.00
C LEU A 333 -3.12 24.41 4.18
N ASN A 334 -2.07 24.55 3.36
CA ASN A 334 -1.70 25.81 2.72
C ASN A 334 -2.55 26.08 1.47
N PRO A 335 -3.29 27.21 1.40
CA PRO A 335 -4.14 27.52 0.24
C PRO A 335 -3.37 27.69 -1.07
N LEU A 336 -2.07 27.98 -1.03
CA LEU A 336 -1.23 28.06 -2.22
C LEU A 336 -0.98 26.69 -2.86
N GLU A 337 -1.02 25.61 -2.06
CA GLU A 337 -0.89 24.23 -2.53
C GLU A 337 -2.25 23.60 -2.85
N ASP A 338 -3.32 24.19 -2.35
CA ASP A 338 -4.67 23.65 -2.41
C ASP A 338 -5.53 24.43 -3.43
N GLU A 339 -6.31 25.42 -2.98
CA GLU A 339 -7.28 26.12 -3.83
C GLU A 339 -6.61 26.92 -4.95
N ALA A 340 -5.42 27.48 -4.73
CA ALA A 340 -4.71 28.19 -5.80
C ALA A 340 -4.36 27.25 -6.97
N VAL A 341 -4.01 25.98 -6.68
CA VAL A 341 -3.74 24.97 -7.71
C VAL A 341 -5.04 24.62 -8.45
N ILE A 342 -6.12 24.34 -7.71
CA ILE A 342 -7.44 24.01 -8.29
C ILE A 342 -7.97 25.17 -9.15
N GLN A 343 -7.93 26.39 -8.63
CA GLN A 343 -8.27 27.61 -9.37
C GLN A 343 -7.52 27.68 -10.69
N ARG A 344 -6.21 27.50 -10.65
CA ARG A 344 -5.37 27.64 -11.84
C ARG A 344 -5.70 26.56 -12.88
N LEU A 345 -5.92 25.32 -12.46
CA LEU A 345 -6.34 24.23 -13.33
C LEU A 345 -7.67 24.51 -14.02
N LEU A 346 -8.68 24.95 -13.26
CA LEU A 346 -10.03 25.24 -13.78
C LEU A 346 -10.02 26.41 -14.77
N LEU A 347 -9.26 27.47 -14.47
CA LEU A 347 -9.08 28.61 -15.39
C LEU A 347 -8.40 28.18 -16.70
N GLU A 348 -7.34 27.35 -16.63
CA GLU A 348 -6.66 26.83 -17.83
C GLU A 348 -7.53 25.85 -18.62
N ALA A 349 -8.39 25.08 -17.95
CA ALA A 349 -9.29 24.14 -18.58
C ALA A 349 -10.43 24.82 -19.36
N ASN A 350 -10.71 26.11 -19.12
CA ASN A 350 -11.70 26.90 -19.86
C ASN A 350 -13.07 26.19 -20.01
N GLY A 351 -13.58 25.67 -18.90
CA GLY A 351 -14.86 24.93 -18.83
C GLY A 351 -14.80 23.49 -19.35
N SER A 352 -13.62 22.96 -19.68
CA SER A 352 -13.44 21.53 -19.99
C SER A 352 -13.40 20.62 -18.77
N VAL A 353 -13.20 21.21 -17.59
CA VAL A 353 -13.14 20.51 -16.31
C VAL A 353 -14.04 21.24 -15.31
N GLN A 354 -14.75 20.48 -14.49
CA GLN A 354 -15.60 21.00 -13.43
C GLN A 354 -15.23 20.38 -12.09
N LEU A 355 -15.46 21.13 -11.00
CA LEU A 355 -15.31 20.66 -9.64
C LEU A 355 -16.63 20.03 -9.17
N LEU A 356 -16.57 18.78 -8.73
CA LEU A 356 -17.70 18.02 -8.22
C LEU A 356 -17.83 18.21 -6.70
N ASP A 357 -19.08 18.23 -6.24
CA ASP A 357 -19.38 18.19 -4.82
C ASP A 357 -19.31 16.74 -4.32
N ILE A 358 -18.63 16.55 -3.19
CA ILE A 358 -18.39 15.24 -2.57
C ILE A 358 -18.88 15.20 -1.12
N SER A 359 -19.58 16.25 -0.63
CA SER A 359 -20.11 16.30 0.74
C SER A 359 -20.95 15.08 1.10
N ASP A 360 -21.80 14.65 0.18
CA ASP A 360 -22.77 13.58 0.40
C ASP A 360 -22.17 12.18 0.23
N GLN A 361 -20.91 12.09 -0.23
CA GLN A 361 -20.22 10.82 -0.46
C GLN A 361 -19.43 10.34 0.77
N LEU A 362 -19.31 11.17 1.80
CA LEU A 362 -18.48 10.90 2.98
C LEU A 362 -19.32 11.03 4.28
N PRO A 363 -20.26 10.10 4.53
CA PRO A 363 -21.17 10.21 5.65
C PRO A 363 -20.43 10.25 7.00
N GLY A 364 -20.75 11.25 7.82
CA GLY A 364 -20.16 11.42 9.14
C GLY A 364 -18.75 12.02 9.16
N LEU A 365 -18.16 12.33 8.01
CA LEU A 365 -16.92 13.12 7.95
C LEU A 365 -17.24 14.59 8.30
N LYS A 366 -16.46 15.17 9.21
CA LYS A 366 -16.47 16.61 9.46
C LYS A 366 -15.37 17.27 8.63
N PHE A 367 -15.71 18.37 7.99
CA PHE A 367 -14.78 19.12 7.16
C PHE A 367 -15.18 20.59 7.05
N MET A 368 -14.22 21.41 6.63
CA MET A 368 -14.44 22.79 6.20
C MET A 368 -14.50 22.85 4.66
N PRO A 369 -15.36 23.71 4.08
CA PRO A 369 -15.35 23.94 2.65
C PRO A 369 -14.02 24.59 2.21
N GLY A 370 -13.67 24.42 0.94
CA GLY A 370 -12.53 25.12 0.34
C GLY A 370 -12.64 26.63 0.43
N LEU A 371 -11.49 27.30 0.53
CA LEU A 371 -11.40 28.74 0.64
C LEU A 371 -11.72 29.44 -0.69
N GLU A 372 -12.47 30.53 -0.60
CA GLU A 372 -12.69 31.45 -1.74
C GLU A 372 -11.85 32.74 -1.60
N GLU A 373 -11.16 32.91 -0.47
CA GLU A 373 -10.26 34.03 -0.15
C GLU A 373 -9.07 33.51 0.65
N TRP A 374 -7.88 34.03 0.40
CA TRP A 374 -6.66 33.73 1.15
C TRP A 374 -5.62 34.84 0.99
N THR A 375 -4.60 34.85 1.85
CA THR A 375 -3.57 35.89 1.84
C THR A 375 -2.25 35.32 1.30
N VAL A 376 -1.65 36.01 0.34
CA VAL A 376 -0.31 35.66 -0.16
C VAL A 376 0.75 36.33 0.71
N MET A 377 1.66 35.54 1.29
CA MET A 377 2.71 36.04 2.19
C MET A 377 4.09 35.54 1.77
N THR A 378 5.12 36.37 1.99
CA THR A 378 6.53 35.97 1.85
C THR A 378 6.97 35.04 2.99
N ARG A 379 8.21 34.55 2.92
CA ARG A 379 8.83 33.76 3.99
C ARG A 379 8.81 34.48 5.35
N ASP A 380 8.93 35.80 5.32
CA ASP A 380 9.03 36.65 6.52
C ASP A 380 7.65 37.17 6.98
N LEU A 381 6.56 36.56 6.50
CA LEU A 381 5.16 36.92 6.79
C LEU A 381 4.74 38.30 6.27
N GLU A 382 5.47 38.86 5.31
CA GLU A 382 5.05 40.10 4.66
C GLU A 382 3.93 39.81 3.66
N VAL A 383 2.82 40.52 3.79
CA VAL A 383 1.65 40.36 2.92
C VAL A 383 1.91 41.00 1.56
N ILE A 384 1.78 40.22 0.50
CA ILE A 384 1.75 40.70 -0.88
C ILE A 384 0.27 40.92 -1.23
N LYS A 385 -0.15 42.18 -1.40
CA LYS A 385 -1.56 42.53 -1.58
C LYS A 385 -2.06 42.25 -2.99
N THR A 386 -1.27 42.61 -4.00
CA THR A 386 -1.62 42.45 -5.41
C THR A 386 -0.49 41.80 -6.20
N PRO A 387 -0.77 41.20 -7.37
CA PRO A 387 0.27 40.68 -8.26
C PRO A 387 1.32 41.72 -8.66
N GLU A 388 0.96 43.00 -8.70
CA GLU A 388 1.85 44.12 -9.02
C GLU A 388 2.85 44.42 -7.89
N ASP A 389 2.52 44.04 -6.65
CA ASP A 389 3.36 44.23 -5.46
C ASP A 389 4.42 43.13 -5.28
N ILE A 390 4.49 42.14 -6.19
CA ILE A 390 5.45 41.04 -6.08
C ILE A 390 6.88 41.61 -6.20
N PRO A 391 7.75 41.43 -5.19
CA PRO A 391 9.12 41.89 -5.27
C PRO A 391 9.86 41.23 -6.44
N LEU A 392 10.65 41.99 -7.20
CA LEU A 392 11.37 41.51 -8.40
C LEU A 392 12.23 40.26 -8.13
N LYS A 393 12.79 40.11 -6.93
CA LYS A 393 13.60 38.95 -6.54
C LYS A 393 12.78 37.67 -6.36
N LEU A 394 11.46 37.80 -6.20
CA LEU A 394 10.54 36.74 -5.84
C LEU A 394 9.59 36.34 -6.99
N THR A 395 9.71 36.95 -8.18
CA THR A 395 8.84 36.69 -9.34
C THR A 395 8.95 35.27 -9.90
N ASN A 396 10.02 34.54 -9.58
CA ASN A 396 10.16 33.13 -9.94
C ASN A 396 9.30 32.21 -9.06
N MET A 397 9.00 32.64 -7.83
CA MET A 397 8.26 31.87 -6.83
C MET A 397 6.81 32.33 -6.74
N PHE A 398 6.59 33.65 -6.71
CA PHE A 398 5.25 34.23 -6.70
C PHE A 398 4.86 34.73 -8.08
N ASN A 399 3.60 34.48 -8.43
CA ASN A 399 3.01 34.96 -9.67
C ASN A 399 1.51 35.26 -9.46
N LYS A 400 0.89 35.93 -10.42
CA LYS A 400 -0.52 36.36 -10.36
C LYS A 400 -1.53 35.24 -10.12
N HIS A 401 -1.18 33.98 -10.37
CA HIS A 401 -2.08 32.83 -10.20
C HIS A 401 -2.13 32.29 -8.77
N LEU A 402 -1.27 32.79 -7.88
CA LEU A 402 -1.31 32.47 -6.45
C LEU A 402 -2.34 33.27 -5.68
N PHE A 403 -2.92 34.31 -6.28
CA PHE A 403 -3.87 35.20 -5.62
C PHE A 403 -5.29 34.64 -5.73
N PRO A 404 -6.18 34.98 -4.77
CA PRO A 404 -7.58 34.58 -4.80
C PRO A 404 -8.30 34.98 -6.09
N PRO A 405 -9.42 34.31 -6.41
CA PRO A 405 -10.20 34.61 -7.59
C PRO A 405 -10.97 35.92 -7.39
N SER A 406 -11.12 36.69 -8.48
CA SER A 406 -12.05 37.83 -8.52
C SER A 406 -13.50 37.38 -8.26
N ALA A 407 -14.38 38.33 -7.90
CA ALA A 407 -15.79 38.03 -7.62
C ALA A 407 -16.49 37.26 -8.77
N GLU A 408 -16.24 37.65 -10.02
CA GLU A 408 -16.79 36.95 -11.20
C GLU A 408 -16.23 35.52 -11.34
N GLN A 409 -14.96 35.30 -10.99
CA GLN A 409 -14.35 33.98 -11.04
C GLN A 409 -14.89 33.06 -9.94
N LYS A 410 -15.21 33.58 -8.75
CA LYS A 410 -15.76 32.76 -7.65
C LYS A 410 -17.05 32.06 -8.01
N GLU A 411 -17.97 32.76 -8.67
CA GLU A 411 -19.25 32.20 -9.12
C GLU A 411 -19.08 31.04 -10.10
N LYS A 412 -17.99 31.06 -10.89
CA LYS A 412 -17.69 30.04 -11.90
C LYS A 412 -16.88 28.86 -11.33
N LEU A 413 -15.92 29.15 -10.45
CA LEU A 413 -14.97 28.15 -9.93
C LEU A 413 -15.55 27.35 -8.76
N ILE A 414 -16.40 27.97 -7.94
CA ILE A 414 -17.12 27.33 -6.82
C ILE A 414 -16.18 26.51 -5.93
N LEU A 415 -15.06 27.13 -5.50
CA LEU A 415 -13.98 26.46 -4.76
C LEU A 415 -14.43 25.89 -3.41
N ARG A 416 -15.55 26.37 -2.86
CA ARG A 416 -16.21 25.78 -1.67
C ARG A 416 -16.58 24.30 -1.79
N ARG A 417 -16.60 23.73 -3.00
CA ARG A 417 -16.78 22.28 -3.23
C ARG A 417 -15.54 21.45 -2.91
N CYS A 418 -14.38 22.07 -2.77
CA CYS A 418 -13.21 21.40 -2.20
C CYS A 418 -13.46 21.12 -0.71
N ILE A 419 -12.78 20.12 -0.17
CA ILE A 419 -12.91 19.69 1.23
C ILE A 419 -11.56 19.87 1.93
N ARG A 420 -11.59 20.55 3.08
CA ARG A 420 -10.49 20.64 4.06
C ARG A 420 -10.83 19.83 5.30
N ILE A 421 -10.03 18.82 5.60
CA ILE A 421 -10.14 18.07 6.85
C ILE A 421 -9.16 18.68 7.86
N LEU A 422 -9.70 19.14 8.98
CA LEU A 422 -8.92 19.74 10.05
C LEU A 422 -8.70 18.70 11.18
N PRO A 423 -7.48 18.64 11.74
CA PRO A 423 -7.11 17.67 12.77
C PRO A 423 -8.07 17.57 13.96
N HIS A 424 -8.48 18.71 14.54
CA HIS A 424 -9.25 18.77 15.79
C HIS A 424 -10.71 18.33 15.63
N HIS A 425 -11.24 18.32 14.41
CA HIS A 425 -12.64 17.95 14.21
C HIS A 425 -12.92 16.48 14.53
N GLN A 426 -11.98 15.59 14.22
CA GLN A 426 -12.14 14.13 14.36
C GLN A 426 -10.85 13.41 14.78
N ASP A 427 -9.91 14.14 15.40
CA ASP A 427 -8.63 13.60 15.87
C ASP A 427 -7.82 12.92 14.75
N THR A 428 -7.66 13.61 13.62
CA THR A 428 -6.96 13.11 12.42
C THR A 428 -5.78 14.01 12.03
N GLY A 429 -5.15 13.76 10.88
CA GLY A 429 -4.21 14.72 10.27
C GLY A 429 -4.92 15.82 9.50
N GLY A 430 -4.18 16.83 9.08
CA GLY A 430 -4.67 17.86 8.16
C GLY A 430 -4.61 17.37 6.71
N PHE A 431 -5.67 17.63 5.92
CA PHE A 431 -5.76 17.11 4.56
C PHE A 431 -6.66 17.96 3.67
N PHE A 432 -6.39 17.95 2.36
CA PHE A 432 -7.19 18.62 1.34
C PHE A 432 -7.58 17.66 0.23
N VAL A 433 -8.82 17.74 -0.25
CA VAL A 433 -9.36 16.91 -1.34
C VAL A 433 -10.22 17.74 -2.29
N ALA A 434 -10.02 17.55 -3.59
CA ALA A 434 -10.86 18.10 -4.65
C ALA A 434 -11.14 17.03 -5.72
N LEU A 435 -12.42 16.79 -6.03
CA LEU A 435 -12.84 15.87 -7.10
C LEU A 435 -13.18 16.66 -8.36
N LEU A 436 -12.45 16.39 -9.44
CA LEU A 436 -12.59 17.03 -10.74
C LEU A 436 -13.14 16.04 -11.77
N GLU A 437 -14.00 16.52 -12.65
CA GLU A 437 -14.50 15.76 -13.81
C GLU A 437 -14.17 16.48 -15.10
N LYS A 438 -13.65 15.75 -16.08
CA LYS A 438 -13.36 16.28 -17.42
C LYS A 438 -14.56 16.09 -18.33
N VAL A 439 -15.33 17.13 -18.57
CA VAL A 439 -16.60 17.08 -19.32
C VAL A 439 -16.45 17.20 -20.84
N LYS A 440 -15.31 17.70 -21.31
CA LYS A 440 -14.96 17.77 -22.75
C LYS A 440 -13.42 17.82 -22.90
N PRO A 441 -12.87 17.67 -24.13
CA PRO A 441 -11.42 17.77 -24.35
C PRO A 441 -10.83 19.08 -23.81
N LEU A 442 -9.61 19.02 -23.29
CA LEU A 442 -8.90 20.22 -22.82
C LEU A 442 -8.59 21.15 -24.01
N PRO A 443 -8.45 22.48 -23.78
CA PRO A 443 -8.02 23.41 -24.83
C PRO A 443 -6.71 22.96 -25.50
N GLY A 444 -6.74 22.76 -26.82
CA GLY A 444 -5.57 22.32 -27.60
C GLY A 444 -5.29 20.81 -27.55
N GLU A 445 -6.13 20.01 -26.88
CA GLU A 445 -6.02 18.55 -26.86
C GLU A 445 -6.40 17.96 -28.22
N LYS A 446 -5.56 17.07 -28.75
CA LYS A 446 -5.89 16.30 -29.96
C LYS A 446 -6.92 15.22 -29.60
N VAL A 447 -8.12 15.34 -30.15
CA VAL A 447 -9.19 14.35 -29.98
C VAL A 447 -8.90 13.17 -30.91
N TYR A 448 -8.76 11.98 -30.33
CA TYR A 448 -8.77 10.74 -31.08
C TYR A 448 -10.19 10.16 -30.93
N VAL A 449 -10.99 10.23 -31.99
CA VAL A 449 -12.36 9.71 -31.97
C VAL A 449 -12.28 8.18 -32.08
N GLU A 450 -12.77 7.47 -31.08
CA GLU A 450 -13.06 6.03 -31.17
C GLU A 450 -14.44 5.91 -31.84
N SER A 451 -14.50 5.46 -33.09
CA SER A 451 -15.77 5.19 -33.76
C SER A 451 -16.22 3.76 -33.44
N ASP A 452 -17.39 3.58 -32.81
CA ASP A 452 -18.03 2.28 -32.55
C ASP A 452 -18.69 1.66 -33.82
N GLN A 453 -18.29 2.06 -35.02
CA GLN A 453 -18.80 1.51 -36.29
C GLN A 453 -17.76 0.55 -36.89
N PRO A 454 -18.13 -0.69 -37.26
CA PRO A 454 -17.24 -1.56 -38.02
C PRO A 454 -16.96 -0.91 -39.38
N VAL A 455 -15.69 -0.64 -39.67
CA VAL A 455 -15.27 -0.04 -40.94
C VAL A 455 -15.44 -1.08 -42.05
N ASP A 456 -16.34 -0.80 -42.98
CA ASP A 456 -16.58 -1.58 -44.20
C ASP A 456 -15.33 -1.55 -45.10
N THR A 457 -14.73 -2.71 -45.36
CA THR A 457 -13.40 -2.88 -45.99
C THR A 457 -13.46 -2.86 -47.52
N THR A 458 -14.14 -1.88 -48.13
CA THR A 458 -14.32 -1.82 -49.60
C THR A 458 -13.94 -0.49 -50.26
N VAL A 459 -12.88 0.20 -49.79
CA VAL A 459 -12.28 1.32 -50.55
C VAL A 459 -10.75 1.20 -50.58
N PRO A 460 -10.07 1.26 -51.75
CA PRO A 460 -8.63 1.11 -51.85
C PRO A 460 -7.91 2.31 -51.22
N SER A 461 -7.13 2.08 -50.17
CA SER A 461 -6.32 3.09 -49.50
C SER A 461 -5.06 3.45 -50.31
N THR A 462 -5.18 4.36 -51.28
CA THR A 462 -4.01 5.06 -51.85
C THR A 462 -3.66 6.26 -50.99
N ASN A 463 -2.96 6.05 -49.87
CA ASN A 463 -2.08 7.04 -49.26
C ASN A 463 -1.21 6.42 -48.16
N THR A 464 -0.12 5.78 -48.55
CA THR A 464 0.98 5.39 -47.64
C THR A 464 1.79 6.63 -47.25
N GLN A 465 1.23 7.47 -46.36
CA GLN A 465 2.07 8.39 -45.60
C GLN A 465 2.84 7.60 -44.56
N ARG A 466 4.13 7.37 -44.86
CA ARG A 466 5.12 6.78 -43.95
C ARG A 466 5.00 7.43 -42.57
N ILE A 467 4.58 6.64 -41.59
CA ILE A 467 4.63 6.96 -40.16
C ILE A 467 6.08 7.32 -39.84
N ARG A 468 6.36 8.61 -39.62
CA ARG A 468 7.67 9.07 -39.15
C ARG A 468 7.85 8.56 -37.72
N GLN A 469 8.82 7.65 -37.52
CA GLN A 469 9.27 7.25 -36.20
C GLN A 469 9.64 8.50 -35.38
N PRO A 470 9.22 8.59 -34.10
CA PRO A 470 9.59 9.70 -33.26
C PRO A 470 11.12 9.77 -33.15
N PRO A 471 11.72 10.98 -33.14
CA PRO A 471 13.17 11.12 -33.08
C PRO A 471 13.69 10.46 -31.80
N LYS A 472 14.70 9.58 -31.95
CA LYS A 472 15.41 8.91 -30.84
C LYS A 472 16.02 9.96 -29.93
N LYS A 473 15.29 10.40 -28.90
CA LYS A 473 15.86 11.21 -27.81
C LYS A 473 16.83 10.35 -26.99
N LYS A 474 17.95 10.97 -26.61
CA LYS A 474 19.16 10.36 -26.07
C LYS A 474 18.90 9.56 -24.77
N ARG A 475 19.51 8.37 -24.74
CA ARG A 475 19.95 7.48 -23.65
C ARG A 475 19.32 7.67 -22.25
N ARG A 476 18.53 6.66 -21.85
CA ARG A 476 18.18 6.31 -20.47
C ARG A 476 19.44 6.24 -19.59
N GLN A 477 19.51 7.02 -18.52
CA GLN A 477 20.42 6.78 -17.39
C GLN A 477 19.63 5.97 -16.34
N GLY A 478 19.92 4.69 -16.21
CA GLY A 478 19.29 3.81 -15.23
C GLY A 478 19.39 2.33 -15.60
N PHE A 479 19.31 1.45 -14.60
CA PHE A 479 19.26 0.00 -14.77
C PHE A 479 18.11 -0.37 -15.75
N ARG A 480 18.43 -1.17 -16.76
CA ARG A 480 17.43 -1.72 -17.67
C ARG A 480 16.77 -2.91 -16.97
N GLU A 481 15.52 -2.73 -16.56
CA GLU A 481 14.69 -3.83 -16.07
C GLU A 481 14.67 -4.96 -17.11
N GLU A 482 14.64 -6.21 -16.63
CA GLU A 482 14.46 -7.35 -17.53
C GLU A 482 13.15 -7.17 -18.32
N PRO A 483 13.09 -7.57 -19.60
CA PRO A 483 11.84 -7.48 -20.36
C PRO A 483 10.78 -8.45 -19.84
N TYR A 484 9.52 -8.18 -20.16
CA TYR A 484 8.40 -9.09 -19.93
C TYR A 484 8.18 -9.95 -21.17
N TYR A 485 8.33 -11.27 -21.00
CA TYR A 485 8.15 -12.25 -22.06
C TYR A 485 6.86 -13.02 -21.80
N TYR A 486 5.80 -12.64 -22.53
CA TYR A 486 4.55 -13.40 -22.54
C TYR A 486 4.74 -14.74 -23.26
N PHE A 487 3.93 -15.73 -22.89
CA PHE A 487 3.96 -17.03 -23.53
C PHE A 487 3.47 -16.95 -24.96
N GLU A 488 4.22 -17.56 -25.86
CA GLU A 488 3.80 -17.81 -27.23
C GLU A 488 2.96 -19.10 -27.30
N PRO A 489 2.13 -19.29 -28.34
CA PRO A 489 1.33 -20.52 -28.49
C PRO A 489 2.14 -21.82 -28.43
N SER A 490 3.42 -21.77 -28.82
CA SER A 490 4.34 -22.91 -28.79
C SER A 490 5.20 -23.00 -27.52
N GLU A 491 4.80 -22.35 -26.42
CA GLU A 491 5.59 -22.35 -25.18
C GLU A 491 5.73 -23.78 -24.61
N ALA A 492 6.97 -24.27 -24.56
CA ALA A 492 7.28 -25.67 -24.31
C ALA A 492 6.84 -26.18 -22.92
N VAL A 493 6.79 -25.29 -21.92
CA VAL A 493 6.38 -25.69 -20.56
C VAL A 493 4.85 -25.76 -20.40
N TRP A 494 4.09 -25.14 -21.30
CA TRP A 494 2.64 -25.00 -21.15
C TRP A 494 1.89 -26.34 -21.14
N PRO A 495 2.13 -27.29 -22.06
CA PRO A 495 1.40 -28.56 -22.07
C PRO A 495 1.55 -29.35 -20.76
N GLY A 496 2.75 -29.32 -20.14
CA GLY A 496 2.98 -29.99 -18.86
C GLY A 496 2.27 -29.33 -17.68
N ILE A 497 2.09 -28.00 -17.73
CA ILE A 497 1.32 -27.25 -16.72
C ILE A 497 -0.17 -27.52 -16.92
N ASP A 498 -0.67 -27.35 -18.13
CA ASP A 498 -2.08 -27.51 -18.47
C ASP A 498 -2.57 -28.95 -18.22
N ASN A 499 -1.85 -29.96 -18.69
CA ASN A 499 -2.23 -31.35 -18.43
C ASN A 499 -2.22 -31.71 -16.93
N PHE A 500 -1.34 -31.09 -16.14
CA PHE A 500 -1.22 -31.40 -14.72
C PHE A 500 -2.30 -30.70 -13.89
N TYR A 501 -2.56 -29.40 -14.13
CA TYR A 501 -3.50 -28.60 -13.34
C TYR A 501 -4.90 -28.47 -13.97
N GLY A 502 -5.04 -28.86 -15.24
CA GLY A 502 -6.26 -28.72 -16.04
C GLY A 502 -6.70 -27.27 -16.11
N ILE A 503 -5.95 -26.41 -16.80
CA ILE A 503 -6.34 -25.01 -16.91
C ILE A 503 -7.58 -24.93 -17.81
N ARG A 504 -8.59 -24.17 -17.39
CA ARG A 504 -9.82 -23.95 -18.16
C ARG A 504 -9.48 -23.53 -19.59
N LYS A 505 -10.15 -24.12 -20.58
CA LYS A 505 -9.84 -23.94 -22.01
C LYS A 505 -10.05 -22.51 -22.49
N GLU A 506 -10.90 -21.77 -21.79
CA GLU A 506 -11.21 -20.36 -22.05
C GLU A 506 -10.04 -19.44 -21.67
N VAL A 507 -9.08 -19.93 -20.85
CA VAL A 507 -7.93 -19.14 -20.42
C VAL A 507 -6.86 -19.14 -21.51
N ASN A 508 -6.56 -17.94 -21.99
CA ASN A 508 -5.49 -17.70 -22.95
C ASN A 508 -4.12 -17.92 -22.29
N SER A 509 -3.34 -18.90 -22.75
CA SER A 509 -1.99 -19.15 -22.26
C SER A 509 -1.05 -17.95 -22.45
N GLY A 510 -1.34 -17.09 -23.42
CA GLY A 510 -0.61 -15.85 -23.65
C GLY A 510 -0.77 -14.79 -22.57
N LEU A 511 -1.59 -15.02 -21.54
CA LEU A 511 -1.68 -14.19 -20.32
C LEU A 511 -0.61 -14.52 -19.27
N PHE A 512 0.08 -15.65 -19.45
CA PHE A 512 1.20 -16.03 -18.61
C PHE A 512 2.48 -15.40 -19.14
N LEU A 513 3.36 -14.97 -18.24
CA LEU A 513 4.62 -14.34 -18.59
C LEU A 513 5.77 -14.80 -17.71
N THR A 514 6.98 -14.59 -18.20
CA THR A 514 8.23 -14.76 -17.45
C THR A 514 9.16 -13.56 -17.63
N ARG A 515 10.14 -13.46 -16.73
CA ARG A 515 11.21 -12.45 -16.77
C ARG A 515 12.48 -12.97 -17.44
N THR A 516 12.56 -14.29 -17.66
CA THR A 516 13.73 -14.96 -18.22
C THR A 516 13.43 -15.49 -19.62
N LYS A 517 14.10 -14.95 -20.64
CA LYS A 517 13.94 -15.41 -22.04
C LYS A 517 14.59 -16.77 -22.29
N GLU A 518 15.85 -16.90 -21.87
CA GLU A 518 16.69 -18.06 -22.16
C GLU A 518 17.04 -18.81 -20.89
N GLY A 519 17.02 -20.15 -20.95
CA GLY A 519 17.28 -21.02 -19.82
C GLY A 519 16.03 -21.43 -19.05
N LYS A 520 16.24 -21.96 -17.83
CA LYS A 520 15.14 -22.50 -17.01
C LYS A 520 14.28 -21.37 -16.44
N LYS A 521 13.02 -21.31 -16.89
CA LYS A 521 12.00 -20.43 -16.33
C LYS A 521 11.78 -20.77 -14.85
N ARG A 522 12.14 -19.85 -13.95
CA ARG A 522 12.01 -20.03 -12.48
C ARG A 522 10.62 -19.66 -11.96
N ASN A 523 10.11 -18.52 -12.40
CA ASN A 523 8.82 -17.99 -11.97
C ASN A 523 7.96 -17.71 -13.20
N ILE A 524 6.68 -18.01 -13.10
CA ILE A 524 5.66 -17.67 -14.08
C ILE A 524 4.65 -16.76 -13.38
N TYR A 525 4.36 -15.65 -14.04
CA TYR A 525 3.41 -14.65 -13.61
C TYR A 525 2.18 -14.67 -14.50
N PHE A 526 1.08 -14.12 -14.02
CA PHE A 526 -0.18 -14.00 -14.73
C PHE A 526 -0.66 -12.54 -14.70
N THR A 527 -1.28 -12.10 -15.80
CA THR A 527 -1.89 -10.77 -15.94
C THR A 527 -3.27 -10.90 -16.57
N ASN A 528 -4.07 -9.84 -16.54
CA ASN A 528 -5.24 -9.75 -17.41
C ASN A 528 -4.84 -9.33 -18.85
N GLU A 529 -5.81 -9.34 -19.77
CA GLU A 529 -5.58 -9.00 -21.19
C GLU A 529 -5.14 -7.55 -21.39
N LEU A 530 -5.71 -6.60 -20.64
CA LEU A 530 -5.38 -5.17 -20.78
C LEU A 530 -3.94 -4.87 -20.32
N VAL A 531 -3.49 -5.47 -19.22
CA VAL A 531 -2.11 -5.37 -18.75
C VAL A 531 -1.16 -5.95 -19.78
N LYS A 532 -1.48 -7.11 -20.37
CA LYS A 532 -0.66 -7.72 -21.42
C LYS A 532 -0.46 -6.77 -22.60
N ASP A 533 -1.56 -6.26 -23.13
CA ASP A 533 -1.55 -5.36 -24.29
C ASP A 533 -0.72 -4.09 -24.00
N ILE A 534 -0.95 -3.44 -22.85
CA ILE A 534 -0.17 -2.27 -22.43
C ILE A 534 1.31 -2.64 -22.27
N VAL A 535 1.65 -3.73 -21.58
CA VAL A 535 3.06 -4.08 -21.35
C VAL A 535 3.77 -4.34 -22.69
N GLN A 536 3.16 -5.10 -23.60
CA GLN A 536 3.75 -5.43 -24.91
C GLN A 536 4.00 -4.17 -25.74
N LEU A 537 3.05 -3.24 -25.77
CA LEU A 537 3.15 -2.01 -26.57
C LEU A 537 4.07 -0.95 -25.94
N ASN A 538 4.30 -0.98 -24.62
CA ASN A 538 4.92 0.13 -23.91
C ASN A 538 6.29 -0.16 -23.28
N GLN A 539 6.63 -1.42 -23.00
CA GLN A 539 7.84 -1.77 -22.21
C GLN A 539 9.16 -1.27 -22.82
N GLU A 540 9.20 -0.97 -24.12
CA GLU A 540 10.40 -0.44 -24.78
C GLU A 540 10.70 1.03 -24.41
N TYR A 541 9.68 1.84 -24.14
CA TYR A 541 9.83 3.28 -23.86
C TYR A 541 9.34 3.70 -22.47
N VAL A 542 8.35 3.04 -21.88
CA VAL A 542 7.96 3.22 -20.48
C VAL A 542 8.85 2.34 -19.59
N LYS A 543 9.43 2.92 -18.55
CA LYS A 543 10.13 2.17 -17.49
C LYS A 543 9.11 1.51 -16.56
N ILE A 544 8.79 0.25 -16.84
CA ILE A 544 7.94 -0.61 -16.01
C ILE A 544 8.84 -1.36 -15.02
N ILE A 545 8.53 -1.24 -13.72
CA ILE A 545 9.28 -1.86 -12.61
C ILE A 545 8.70 -3.23 -12.27
N ASN A 546 7.38 -3.33 -12.17
CA ASN A 546 6.69 -4.56 -11.80
C ASN A 546 5.30 -4.64 -12.44
N THR A 547 4.87 -5.85 -12.78
CA THR A 547 3.50 -6.14 -13.21
C THR A 547 3.19 -7.62 -13.04
N GLY A 548 1.89 -7.95 -12.96
CA GLY A 548 1.38 -9.29 -12.82
C GLY A 548 1.59 -9.91 -11.44
N VAL A 549 0.94 -11.05 -11.24
CA VAL A 549 0.98 -11.83 -10.01
C VAL A 549 1.71 -13.14 -10.25
N LYS A 550 2.57 -13.55 -9.31
CA LYS A 550 3.33 -14.80 -9.44
C LYS A 550 2.41 -15.97 -9.11
N VAL A 551 2.15 -16.84 -10.09
CA VAL A 551 1.20 -17.96 -9.95
C VAL A 551 1.86 -19.33 -9.90
N LEU A 552 3.04 -19.49 -10.52
CA LEU A 552 3.78 -20.76 -10.52
C LEU A 552 5.28 -20.52 -10.29
N VAL A 553 5.89 -21.46 -9.57
CA VAL A 553 7.33 -21.48 -9.29
C VAL A 553 7.88 -22.84 -9.70
N ARG A 554 9.02 -22.85 -10.39
CA ARG A 554 9.69 -24.09 -10.77
C ARG A 554 10.06 -24.90 -9.54
N SER A 555 9.78 -26.18 -9.58
CA SER A 555 10.08 -27.16 -8.55
C SER A 555 10.69 -28.38 -9.24
N ASP A 556 11.99 -28.60 -9.05
CA ASP A 556 12.71 -29.74 -9.62
C ASP A 556 12.50 -31.03 -8.79
N ASN A 557 11.31 -31.21 -8.18
CA ASN A 557 11.00 -32.34 -7.32
C ASN A 557 10.82 -33.63 -8.14
N LYS A 558 11.71 -34.62 -7.94
CA LYS A 558 11.82 -35.87 -8.71
C LYS A 558 10.59 -36.82 -8.68
N GLY A 559 9.49 -36.43 -8.02
CA GLY A 559 8.31 -37.28 -7.83
C GLY A 559 7.00 -36.76 -8.45
N ALA A 560 6.99 -35.55 -9.00
CA ALA A 560 5.79 -34.98 -9.63
C ALA A 560 5.94 -34.94 -11.17
N PRO A 561 4.87 -35.19 -11.93
CA PRO A 561 4.88 -35.06 -13.40
C PRO A 561 5.13 -33.64 -13.92
N CYS A 562 4.88 -32.62 -13.09
CA CYS A 562 4.99 -31.21 -13.48
C CYS A 562 6.18 -30.54 -12.78
N ASP A 563 6.99 -29.82 -13.58
CA ASP A 563 8.15 -29.03 -13.14
C ASP A 563 7.79 -27.76 -12.36
N PHE A 564 6.50 -27.45 -12.18
CA PHE A 564 6.03 -26.22 -11.56
C PHE A 564 5.08 -26.51 -10.42
N ARG A 565 5.29 -25.84 -9.28
CA ARG A 565 4.36 -25.81 -8.14
C ARG A 565 3.58 -24.49 -8.11
N LEU A 566 2.42 -24.53 -7.51
CA LEU A 566 1.58 -23.37 -7.23
C LEU A 566 2.29 -22.39 -6.29
N ALA A 567 2.17 -21.09 -6.58
CA ALA A 567 2.59 -20.01 -5.70
C ALA A 567 1.40 -19.53 -4.86
N GLN A 568 1.60 -19.35 -3.56
CA GLN A 568 0.54 -18.80 -2.68
C GLN A 568 0.21 -17.35 -3.07
N ASP A 569 1.19 -16.55 -3.51
CA ASP A 569 1.01 -15.14 -3.93
C ASP A 569 -0.03 -14.95 -5.06
N GLY A 570 -0.35 -16.00 -5.82
CA GLY A 570 -1.29 -15.94 -6.94
C GLY A 570 -2.33 -17.06 -6.89
N SER A 571 -2.57 -17.62 -5.69
CA SER A 571 -3.54 -18.71 -5.51
C SER A 571 -4.95 -18.23 -5.80
N GLU A 572 -5.32 -17.04 -5.30
CA GLU A 572 -6.66 -16.47 -5.53
C GLU A 572 -6.98 -16.33 -7.01
N VAL A 573 -5.96 -16.08 -7.85
CA VAL A 573 -6.11 -15.94 -9.31
C VAL A 573 -6.08 -17.28 -10.04
N LEU A 574 -5.08 -18.11 -9.78
CA LEU A 574 -4.87 -19.32 -10.57
C LEU A 574 -5.84 -20.44 -10.17
N LEU A 575 -6.16 -20.59 -8.88
CA LEU A 575 -6.95 -21.72 -8.42
C LEU A 575 -8.35 -21.75 -9.02
N PRO A 576 -9.12 -20.66 -9.12
CA PRO A 576 -10.42 -20.67 -9.81
C PRO A 576 -10.34 -21.15 -11.27
N LEU A 577 -9.22 -20.89 -11.94
CA LEU A 577 -8.96 -21.26 -13.34
C LEU A 577 -8.54 -22.74 -13.53
N MET A 578 -8.21 -23.45 -12.46
CA MET A 578 -7.82 -24.86 -12.50
C MET A 578 -9.04 -25.79 -12.40
N THR A 579 -8.97 -26.95 -13.05
CA THR A 579 -10.00 -28.00 -12.99
C THR A 579 -9.50 -29.28 -12.31
N LEU A 580 -8.18 -29.49 -12.23
CA LEU A 580 -7.54 -30.63 -11.58
C LEU A 580 -6.74 -30.20 -10.34
N ARG A 581 -6.16 -31.17 -9.63
CA ARG A 581 -5.26 -30.96 -8.46
C ARG A 581 -5.89 -30.15 -7.33
N LYS A 582 -7.19 -30.31 -7.12
CA LYS A 582 -7.94 -29.69 -6.02
C LYS A 582 -8.46 -30.78 -5.11
N ILE A 583 -8.27 -30.60 -3.80
CA ILE A 583 -8.83 -31.46 -2.78
C ILE A 583 -9.73 -30.59 -1.90
N ARG A 584 -10.99 -30.99 -1.76
CA ARG A 584 -11.89 -30.42 -0.75
C ARG A 584 -11.53 -31.04 0.58
N VAL A 585 -11.13 -30.22 1.54
CA VAL A 585 -10.74 -30.66 2.88
C VAL A 585 -11.83 -30.29 3.88
N THR A 586 -11.99 -31.09 4.92
CA THR A 586 -12.88 -30.77 6.04
C THR A 586 -12.26 -29.69 6.93
N ARG A 587 -13.06 -29.09 7.83
CA ARG A 587 -12.53 -28.15 8.83
C ARG A 587 -11.44 -28.80 9.68
N ASN A 588 -11.66 -30.04 10.13
CA ASN A 588 -10.74 -30.74 11.01
C ASN A 588 -9.41 -31.04 10.32
N ASP A 589 -9.46 -31.54 9.09
CA ASP A 589 -8.25 -31.80 8.29
C ASP A 589 -7.46 -30.52 8.04
N LEU A 590 -8.15 -29.42 7.72
CA LEU A 590 -7.51 -28.13 7.53
C LEU A 590 -6.80 -27.65 8.80
N VAL A 591 -7.44 -27.79 9.97
CA VAL A 591 -6.82 -27.46 11.27
C VAL A 591 -5.59 -28.32 11.54
N ILE A 592 -5.65 -29.64 11.30
CA ILE A 592 -4.51 -30.55 11.44
C ILE A 592 -3.33 -30.09 10.56
N MET A 593 -3.62 -29.75 9.30
CA MET A 593 -2.60 -29.29 8.34
C MET A 593 -2.00 -27.94 8.73
N LEU A 594 -2.81 -27.02 9.25
CA LEU A 594 -2.38 -25.68 9.68
C LEU A 594 -1.57 -25.72 10.97
N LEU A 595 -1.92 -26.58 11.93
CA LEU A 595 -1.18 -26.80 13.17
C LEU A 595 0.14 -27.55 12.94
N ASN A 596 0.30 -28.28 11.84
CA ASN A 596 1.57 -28.91 11.48
C ASN A 596 2.48 -27.92 10.72
N ASP A 597 3.39 -27.28 11.45
CA ASP A 597 4.42 -26.39 10.93
C ASP A 597 5.77 -27.10 10.70
N ASP A 598 5.92 -28.34 11.15
CA ASP A 598 7.10 -29.15 10.91
C ASP A 598 7.20 -29.56 9.44
N MET A 599 8.32 -29.20 8.82
CA MET A 599 8.59 -29.49 7.42
C MET A 599 8.96 -30.96 7.17
N GLU A 600 9.46 -31.67 8.19
CA GLU A 600 10.00 -33.01 8.10
C GLU A 600 8.94 -34.09 8.39
N THR A 601 7.93 -33.75 9.20
CA THR A 601 6.85 -34.67 9.61
C THR A 601 5.47 -34.19 9.17
N PRO A 602 5.17 -34.17 7.85
CA PRO A 602 3.85 -33.77 7.37
C PRO A 602 2.76 -34.75 7.82
N PRO A 603 1.49 -34.29 8.01
CA PRO A 603 0.37 -35.15 8.38
C PRO A 603 0.23 -36.36 7.45
N GLU A 604 0.01 -37.52 8.04
CA GLU A 604 -0.26 -38.74 7.29
C GLU A 604 -1.68 -38.70 6.72
N ILE A 605 -1.88 -39.17 5.50
CA ILE A 605 -3.21 -39.18 4.87
C ILE A 605 -4.17 -40.06 5.68
N SER A 606 -3.68 -41.13 6.29
CA SER A 606 -4.43 -42.04 7.16
C SER A 606 -5.07 -41.37 8.38
N THR A 607 -4.54 -40.23 8.85
CA THR A 607 -5.07 -39.50 10.01
C THR A 607 -6.12 -38.46 9.64
N LEU A 608 -6.38 -38.25 8.34
CA LEU A 608 -7.36 -37.29 7.83
C LEU A 608 -8.73 -37.93 7.65
N ASP A 609 -9.77 -37.12 7.42
CA ASP A 609 -11.12 -37.61 7.19
C ASP A 609 -11.23 -38.46 5.91
N THR A 610 -12.14 -39.43 5.90
CA THR A 610 -12.27 -40.44 4.84
C THR A 610 -12.55 -39.83 3.45
N GLU A 611 -13.25 -38.71 3.39
CA GLU A 611 -13.49 -37.96 2.14
C GLU A 611 -12.20 -37.38 1.55
N THR A 612 -11.34 -36.80 2.40
CA THR A 612 -10.03 -36.28 2.01
C THR A 612 -9.11 -37.43 1.58
N GLN A 613 -9.13 -38.56 2.29
CA GLN A 613 -8.37 -39.75 1.93
C GLN A 613 -8.73 -40.27 0.53
N LYS A 614 -10.03 -40.37 0.24
CA LYS A 614 -10.54 -40.80 -1.07
C LYS A 614 -10.03 -39.90 -2.20
N GLN A 615 -10.20 -38.59 -2.07
CA GLN A 615 -9.69 -37.63 -3.07
C GLN A 615 -8.16 -37.72 -3.23
N CYS A 616 -7.41 -37.91 -2.13
CA CYS A 616 -5.96 -38.10 -2.20
C CYS A 616 -5.56 -39.34 -3.01
N SER A 617 -6.32 -40.43 -2.92
CA SER A 617 -6.06 -41.68 -3.64
C SER A 617 -6.22 -41.56 -5.16
N GLU A 618 -7.05 -40.62 -5.61
CA GLU A 618 -7.33 -40.36 -7.03
C GLU A 618 -6.26 -39.48 -7.69
N LEU A 619 -5.37 -38.87 -6.89
CA LEU A 619 -4.35 -37.94 -7.36
C LEU A 619 -2.94 -38.54 -7.25
N CYS A 620 -2.11 -38.33 -8.29
CA CYS A 620 -0.69 -38.64 -8.21
C CYS A 620 0.07 -37.66 -7.29
N THR A 621 1.31 -37.98 -6.95
CA THR A 621 2.16 -37.10 -6.13
C THR A 621 2.43 -35.77 -6.84
N GLY A 622 2.35 -34.67 -6.09
CA GLY A 622 2.70 -33.34 -6.59
C GLY A 622 1.96 -32.19 -5.93
N ALA A 623 2.18 -30.98 -6.47
CA ALA A 623 1.54 -29.76 -6.00
C ALA A 623 0.02 -29.85 -6.14
N THR A 624 -0.68 -29.38 -5.11
CA THR A 624 -2.13 -29.56 -4.95
C THR A 624 -2.70 -28.37 -4.19
N ALA A 625 -3.93 -27.98 -4.54
CA ALA A 625 -4.69 -26.96 -3.84
C ALA A 625 -5.66 -27.61 -2.85
N PHE A 626 -5.76 -27.05 -1.65
CA PHE A 626 -6.70 -27.45 -0.62
C PHE A 626 -7.77 -26.38 -0.50
N ILE A 627 -9.04 -26.79 -0.62
CA ILE A 627 -10.18 -25.89 -0.64
C ILE A 627 -11.10 -26.27 0.51
N TYR A 628 -11.33 -25.32 1.40
CA TYR A 628 -12.33 -25.42 2.44
C TYR A 628 -13.40 -24.37 2.22
N LYS A 629 -14.67 -24.77 2.21
CA LYS A 629 -15.82 -23.87 2.12
C LYS A 629 -16.55 -23.88 3.46
N ALA A 630 -16.47 -22.76 4.18
CA ALA A 630 -17.20 -22.53 5.42
C ALA A 630 -18.55 -21.91 5.08
N ASN A 631 -19.59 -22.75 4.94
CA ASN A 631 -20.93 -22.35 4.51
C ASN A 631 -20.88 -21.54 3.17
N ASP A 632 -21.97 -20.83 2.81
CA ASP A 632 -22.01 -20.04 1.57
C ASP A 632 -21.19 -18.73 1.64
N MET A 633 -20.55 -18.43 2.78
CA MET A 633 -19.96 -17.11 3.03
C MET A 633 -18.43 -17.06 2.83
N MET A 634 -17.65 -18.11 3.17
CA MET A 634 -16.18 -18.01 3.18
C MET A 634 -15.52 -19.24 2.54
N THR A 635 -14.57 -19.00 1.63
CA THR A 635 -13.72 -20.05 1.04
C THR A 635 -12.27 -19.79 1.43
N ILE A 636 -11.61 -20.79 2.03
CA ILE A 636 -10.17 -20.78 2.31
C ILE A 636 -9.47 -21.64 1.26
N GLN A 637 -8.45 -21.07 0.61
CA GLN A 637 -7.69 -21.74 -0.43
C GLN A 637 -6.20 -21.75 -0.09
N LEU A 638 -5.63 -22.94 0.07
CA LEU A 638 -4.22 -23.13 0.38
C LEU A 638 -3.51 -23.88 -0.73
N VAL A 639 -2.26 -23.53 -1.00
CA VAL A 639 -1.39 -24.33 -1.85
C VAL A 639 -0.53 -25.28 -1.01
N GLY A 640 -0.22 -26.44 -1.56
CA GLY A 640 0.66 -27.38 -0.88
C GLY A 640 1.06 -28.56 -1.74
N TRP A 641 1.35 -29.67 -1.07
CA TRP A 641 1.91 -30.87 -1.66
C TRP A 641 1.18 -32.12 -1.18
N LYS A 642 0.80 -32.95 -2.13
CA LYS A 642 0.30 -34.30 -1.89
C LYS A 642 1.41 -35.30 -2.16
N GLY A 643 1.87 -36.00 -1.14
CA GLY A 643 2.83 -37.09 -1.23
C GLY A 643 2.15 -38.45 -1.38
N ASN A 644 2.92 -39.53 -1.33
CA ASN A 644 2.37 -40.89 -1.41
C ASN A 644 1.53 -41.25 -0.17
N LYS A 645 1.97 -40.83 1.02
CA LYS A 645 1.33 -41.14 2.32
C LYS A 645 1.03 -39.89 3.16
N SER A 646 1.36 -38.70 2.67
CA SER A 646 1.28 -37.46 3.45
C SER A 646 0.65 -36.32 2.66
N LEU A 647 0.09 -35.37 3.38
CA LEU A 647 -0.50 -34.15 2.85
C LEU A 647 0.11 -32.94 3.57
N ARG A 648 0.51 -31.92 2.82
CA ARG A 648 1.24 -30.79 3.39
C ARG A 648 0.77 -29.45 2.84
N ALA A 649 0.46 -28.50 3.70
CA ALA A 649 0.18 -27.11 3.33
C ALA A 649 1.48 -26.26 3.33
N TYR A 650 1.64 -25.40 2.32
CA TYR A 650 2.75 -24.44 2.22
C TYR A 650 2.28 -23.05 2.66
N VAL A 651 2.14 -22.90 3.97
CA VAL A 651 1.61 -21.69 4.59
C VAL A 651 2.64 -21.13 5.56
N ALA A 652 2.90 -19.82 5.47
CA ALA A 652 3.82 -19.14 6.38
C ALA A 652 3.21 -19.07 7.79
N LYS A 653 4.05 -18.85 8.81
CA LYS A 653 3.60 -18.85 10.22
C LYS A 653 2.41 -17.92 10.46
N ASN A 654 2.49 -16.66 10.04
CA ASN A 654 1.43 -15.68 10.29
C ASN A 654 0.13 -16.00 9.54
N ASP A 655 0.24 -16.49 8.30
CA ASP A 655 -0.92 -16.94 7.53
C ASP A 655 -1.62 -18.13 8.22
N ARG A 656 -0.86 -19.05 8.85
CA ARG A 656 -1.46 -20.16 9.64
C ARG A 656 -2.30 -19.62 10.79
N ILE A 657 -1.77 -18.65 11.53
CA ILE A 657 -2.49 -18.04 12.66
C ILE A 657 -3.78 -17.39 12.14
N HIS A 658 -3.70 -16.64 11.05
CA HIS A 658 -4.86 -16.03 10.42
C HIS A 658 -5.95 -17.06 10.05
N TYR A 659 -5.60 -18.12 9.31
CA TYR A 659 -6.57 -19.13 8.92
C TYR A 659 -7.13 -19.89 10.13
N LEU A 660 -6.31 -20.20 11.14
CA LEU A 660 -6.79 -20.84 12.37
C LEU A 660 -7.79 -19.95 13.12
N ARG A 661 -7.58 -18.63 13.17
CA ARG A 661 -8.54 -17.66 13.75
C ARG A 661 -9.87 -17.69 13.01
N LEU A 662 -9.86 -17.65 11.69
CA LEU A 662 -11.08 -17.71 10.87
C LEU A 662 -11.84 -19.03 11.04
N LEU A 663 -11.13 -20.10 11.37
CA LEU A 663 -11.73 -21.40 11.67
C LEU A 663 -12.24 -21.50 13.11
N ASP A 664 -12.01 -20.52 13.98
CA ASP A 664 -12.24 -20.62 15.42
C ASP A 664 -11.48 -21.81 16.04
N ALA A 665 -10.21 -21.97 15.66
CA ALA A 665 -9.31 -23.02 16.13
C ALA A 665 -8.28 -22.47 17.12
N ASP A 666 -7.72 -23.35 17.95
CA ASP A 666 -6.71 -22.96 18.94
C ASP A 666 -5.40 -22.51 18.27
N ILE A 667 -4.93 -21.32 18.67
CA ILE A 667 -3.68 -20.69 18.20
C ILE A 667 -2.61 -20.62 19.28
N SER A 668 -2.84 -21.18 20.48
CA SER A 668 -1.92 -21.18 21.62
C SER A 668 -0.53 -21.70 21.29
N LYS A 669 -0.42 -22.61 20.31
CA LYS A 669 0.84 -23.11 19.75
C LYS A 669 1.72 -21.97 19.20
N TYR A 670 1.11 -20.96 18.58
CA TYR A 670 1.83 -19.91 17.83
C TYR A 670 1.91 -18.58 18.58
N GLU A 671 0.87 -18.24 19.33
CA GLU A 671 0.79 -16.99 20.11
C GLU A 671 0.85 -17.30 21.61
N LYS A 672 2.05 -17.14 22.18
CA LYS A 672 2.25 -17.28 23.63
C LYS A 672 1.84 -16.00 24.35
N ASN A 673 0.93 -16.11 25.29
CA ASN A 673 0.44 -14.99 26.06
C ASN A 673 1.36 -14.70 27.26
N LYS A 674 2.13 -13.61 27.19
CA LYS A 674 3.05 -13.21 28.27
C LYS A 674 2.36 -13.00 29.63
N PHE A 675 1.08 -12.60 29.65
CA PHE A 675 0.34 -12.41 30.90
C PHE A 675 -0.06 -13.75 31.53
N GLU A 676 -0.35 -14.75 30.71
CA GLU A 676 -0.56 -16.12 31.19
C GLU A 676 0.74 -16.74 31.69
N GLU A 677 1.87 -16.49 31.02
CA GLU A 677 3.18 -16.94 31.49
C GLU A 677 3.53 -16.35 32.87
N LEU A 678 3.29 -15.05 33.07
CA LEU A 678 3.48 -14.39 34.38
C LEU A 678 2.57 -14.99 35.45
N ARG A 679 1.26 -15.16 35.17
CA ARG A 679 0.32 -15.80 36.11
C ARG A 679 0.73 -17.24 36.46
N ASN A 680 1.23 -18.00 35.48
CA ASN A 680 1.71 -19.36 35.69
C ASN A 680 3.02 -19.39 36.50
N GLN A 681 3.90 -18.40 36.35
CA GLN A 681 5.09 -18.24 37.18
C GLN A 681 4.73 -17.88 38.63
N GLU A 682 3.82 -16.93 38.83
CA GLU A 682 3.30 -16.55 40.16
C GLU A 682 2.58 -17.72 40.85
N ALA A 683 1.76 -18.48 40.13
CA ALA A 683 1.09 -19.65 40.67
C ALA A 683 2.09 -20.78 41.05
N LYS A 684 3.21 -20.89 40.33
CA LYS A 684 4.29 -21.82 40.68
C LYS A 684 5.07 -21.34 41.91
N SER A 685 5.40 -20.05 42.01
CA SER A 685 6.08 -19.52 43.20
C SER A 685 5.22 -19.61 44.46
N ILE A 686 3.90 -19.39 44.36
CA ILE A 686 2.97 -19.54 45.50
C ILE A 686 2.84 -21.02 45.92
N ASN A 687 2.92 -21.96 44.98
CA ASN A 687 2.91 -23.39 45.30
C ASN A 687 4.26 -23.87 45.86
N GLU A 688 5.37 -23.30 45.40
CA GLU A 688 6.71 -23.54 45.95
C GLU A 688 6.82 -23.00 47.38
N ASP A 689 6.31 -21.79 47.67
CA ASP A 689 6.23 -21.20 49.02
C ASP A 689 5.31 -21.98 49.98
N ARG A 690 4.33 -22.75 49.46
CA ARG A 690 3.50 -23.66 50.27
C ARG A 690 4.12 -25.05 50.48
N SER A 691 5.16 -25.39 49.72
CA SER A 691 5.85 -26.68 49.79
C SER A 691 7.27 -26.60 50.38
N GLY A 692 7.79 -25.39 50.60
CA GLY A 692 9.14 -25.14 51.11
C GLY A 692 9.18 -24.71 52.57
N SER A 693 8.97 -25.65 53.50
CA SER A 693 9.51 -25.55 54.86
C SER A 693 10.44 -26.74 55.10
N GLU A 694 11.63 -26.71 54.51
CA GLU A 694 12.89 -27.13 55.12
C GLU A 694 14.07 -27.00 54.12
N GLU A 695 15.19 -26.50 54.65
CA GLU A 695 16.56 -26.43 54.12
C GLU A 695 17.06 -25.17 53.37
N GLN A 696 18.36 -24.93 53.61
CA GLN A 696 19.14 -23.68 53.65
C GLN A 696 19.69 -23.19 52.30
N PRO A 697 20.18 -21.93 52.21
CA PRO A 697 20.49 -21.27 50.94
C PRO A 697 21.87 -21.67 50.37
N GLN A 698 21.92 -22.00 49.09
CA GLN A 698 23.15 -21.91 48.29
C GLN A 698 23.01 -20.83 47.21
N VAL A 699 23.90 -19.86 47.32
CA VAL A 699 24.16 -18.78 46.35
C VAL A 699 24.67 -19.39 45.05
N THR A 700 23.98 -19.14 43.94
CA THR A 700 24.61 -19.12 42.61
C THR A 700 24.01 -18.00 41.77
N GLU A 701 24.87 -17.10 41.33
CA GLU A 701 24.61 -16.05 40.36
C GLU A 701 24.31 -16.68 39.00
N GLU A 702 23.14 -16.41 38.42
CA GLU A 702 22.95 -16.51 36.97
C GLU A 702 22.35 -15.21 36.43
N THR A 703 23.21 -14.52 35.69
CA THR A 703 22.93 -13.33 34.88
C THR A 703 21.98 -13.69 33.75
N ASN A 704 20.71 -13.26 33.85
CA ASN A 704 19.78 -13.26 32.72
C ASN A 704 20.01 -12.04 31.83
N ASP A 705 20.83 -12.26 30.81
CA ASP A 705 21.05 -11.40 29.66
C ASP A 705 19.82 -11.53 28.72
N ILE A 706 18.77 -10.72 28.94
CA ILE A 706 17.67 -10.59 27.98
C ILE A 706 18.11 -9.58 26.93
N SER A 707 18.51 -10.10 25.79
CA SER A 707 18.83 -9.35 24.58
C SER A 707 17.67 -8.43 24.18
N GLU A 708 17.88 -7.12 24.34
CA GLU A 708 17.13 -6.08 23.66
C GLU A 708 17.17 -6.32 22.14
N GLY A 709 16.03 -6.56 21.53
CA GLY A 709 15.93 -6.81 20.10
C GLY A 709 14.50 -6.69 19.60
N THR A 710 14.10 -5.46 19.27
CA THR A 710 13.50 -5.01 17.99
C THR A 710 12.59 -3.82 18.30
N GLU A 711 13.20 -2.63 18.29
CA GLU A 711 12.46 -1.38 18.19
C GLU A 711 11.73 -1.36 16.85
N ILE A 712 10.41 -1.20 16.87
CA ILE A 712 9.64 -0.84 15.67
C ILE A 712 8.79 0.39 16.03
N ILE A 713 9.44 1.53 15.82
CA ILE A 713 8.87 2.87 15.69
C ILE A 713 7.96 2.84 14.42
N PRO A 714 6.88 3.63 14.34
CA PRO A 714 6.18 3.84 13.07
C PRO A 714 7.21 4.18 11.98
N ALA A 715 7.13 3.49 10.84
CA ALA A 715 8.10 3.66 9.76
C ALA A 715 8.30 5.15 9.41
N GLU A 716 9.47 5.68 9.72
CA GLU A 716 9.94 6.96 9.21
C GLU A 716 10.09 6.86 7.69
N PRO A 717 9.63 7.85 6.91
CA PRO A 717 10.16 8.06 5.57
C PRO A 717 11.60 8.59 5.73
N LEU A 718 12.58 7.85 5.22
CA LEU A 718 13.97 8.31 5.12
C LEU A 718 14.02 9.70 4.45
N ALA A 719 14.41 10.71 5.22
CA ALA A 719 14.73 12.03 4.72
C ALA A 719 15.97 11.94 3.82
N HIS A 720 15.82 12.23 2.54
CA HIS A 720 16.95 12.40 1.64
C HIS A 720 17.57 13.79 1.84
N THR A 721 18.82 13.80 2.33
CA THR A 721 19.71 14.95 2.24
C THR A 721 20.09 15.16 0.76
N ASN A 722 19.68 16.29 0.19
CA ASN A 722 20.25 16.77 -1.07
C ASN A 722 21.67 17.24 -0.78
N GLY A 723 22.66 16.52 -1.30
CA GLY A 723 24.05 16.97 -1.33
C GLY A 723 24.23 18.02 -2.42
N ASP A 724 24.54 19.24 -2.00
CA ASP A 724 25.12 20.29 -2.83
C ASP A 724 26.36 19.77 -3.56
N THR A 725 26.33 19.75 -4.89
CA THR A 725 27.55 19.75 -5.70
C THR A 725 27.82 21.17 -6.16
N THR A 726 28.61 21.88 -5.35
CA THR A 726 29.34 23.07 -5.79
C THR A 726 30.32 22.67 -6.89
N VAL A 727 30.09 23.17 -8.11
CA VAL A 727 31.06 23.16 -9.20
C VAL A 727 32.06 24.26 -8.91
N THR A 728 33.28 23.90 -8.54
CA THR A 728 34.44 24.78 -8.62
C THR A 728 35.23 24.44 -9.88
N ASP A 729 35.44 25.46 -10.70
CA ASP A 729 36.44 25.57 -11.76
C ASP A 729 37.77 24.92 -11.38
N ASN A 730 38.38 24.22 -12.34
CA ASN A 730 39.76 24.47 -12.73
C ASN A 730 40.07 23.75 -14.04
N GLY A 731 40.50 24.54 -15.03
CA GLY A 731 40.87 24.09 -16.35
C GLY A 731 42.20 23.34 -16.41
N SER A 732 42.34 22.56 -17.48
CA SER A 732 43.53 22.26 -18.29
C SER A 732 43.14 21.18 -19.29
#